data_AF-A0A8H6JLR5-F1
#
_entry.id   AF-A0A8H6JLR5-F1
#
_cell.length_a   1.000
_cell.length_b   1.000
_cell.length_c   1.000
_cell.angle_alpha   90.00
_cell.angle_beta   90.00
_cell.angle_gamma   90.00
#
_symmetry.space_group_name_H-M   'P 1'
#
loop_
_entity.id
_entity.type
_entity.pdbx_description
1 polymer ?
#
loop_
_entity_poly.entity_id
_entity_poly.type
_entity_poly.pdbx_seq_one_letter_code
_entity_poly.pdbx_strand_id
1 'polypeptide(L)'
;MGMTDPPCPPAAGILISSALVVTPACAISPAESFEMGCNTEPTMDLEAVKAARLTSGKPRNVHTTINYYRDPGDGTEHAPSIAGKRSTFNQPSIDLETVITDITGSEDLYTLDSHGFQLFRHTSTLKDFSDDRLIKDVYYPEVEDLVSKTTKATRVFIFDHTIRRPNPTASNSDEERRPVKRAHIDQSEWAAMNQVTRHLGPDAPRLLQSRFQIINVWRPIQIIYKDPLAVCDSHSVPDDDILPVKLVYPDWVGEPCTILPNRKHRWYYKNNQTPDEVMFIKCYDWKMDGRARRVPHAAFTDPEMVDREPRQSIEPHSGYSVAKEDADLRVVSLQQLLDGDTAAKEDLLKASTDLGFFYLDCRDVASGRIMDEVQTMYSLATSFYDLPQEEKSRWLVDRDHDEHLVMGYKPAGHGNGPVEGKKDGFEGLMLFEHPISKIQDASSFPGPDVISTRLEELRQAISSFRSIGVLLLARISEALGLSEDLAFQQYHRKDAVCPTALGLLKYTLAEVEPDKVGQIAHSDAGSLSIVFTEVAGLQVLKPKEETWYYIAPKPGHAVVNVGDALRFISGGALESSLHRIIPHKDEMGRHKYSIVYLLRPEMDAEFVDADGKVWKGLEWTNKKHAVFRAPAEEQAKGTYLTGRDGYVGYWDPEKDVEGQTITVI
;
A
#
# COMPACT_ATOMS: atom_id res chain seq x y z
N MET A 1 3.10 54.79 16.24
CA MET A 1 3.86 54.52 15.00
C MET A 1 4.72 53.30 15.30
N GLY A 2 4.51 52.14 14.69
CA GLY A 2 3.67 51.84 13.52
C GLY A 2 4.57 51.50 12.34
N MET A 3 5.13 50.29 12.36
CA MET A 3 5.78 49.66 11.22
C MET A 3 4.89 48.52 10.76
N THR A 4 4.56 48.52 9.47
CA THR A 4 3.74 47.51 8.81
C THR A 4 4.65 46.65 7.95
N ASP A 5 4.51 45.33 8.04
CA ASP A 5 5.19 44.42 7.11
C ASP A 5 4.72 44.68 5.65
N PRO A 6 5.61 44.57 4.66
CA PRO A 6 5.23 44.66 3.26
C PRO A 6 4.40 43.42 2.85
N PRO A 7 3.28 43.59 2.12
CA PRO A 7 2.47 42.45 1.70
C PRO A 7 3.22 41.58 0.69
N CYS A 8 3.19 40.26 0.88
CA CYS A 8 3.71 39.30 -0.09
C CYS A 8 2.86 39.35 -1.38
N PRO A 9 3.46 39.47 -2.57
CA PRO A 9 2.70 39.55 -3.82
C PRO A 9 2.07 38.19 -4.18
N PRO A 10 0.83 38.17 -4.73
CA PRO A 10 0.19 36.93 -5.14
C PRO A 10 0.91 36.32 -6.36
N ALA A 11 1.40 35.09 -6.20
CA ALA A 11 2.07 34.35 -7.27
C ALA A 11 1.05 33.82 -8.30
N ALA A 12 0.70 34.65 -9.28
CA ALA A 12 -0.07 34.24 -10.45
C ALA A 12 0.81 33.40 -11.40
N GLY A 13 1.00 32.12 -11.07
CA GLY A 13 1.62 31.12 -11.94
C GLY A 13 0.59 30.21 -12.60
N ILE A 14 0.92 29.65 -13.77
CA ILE A 14 0.07 28.66 -14.44
C ILE A 14 0.68 27.27 -14.36
N LEU A 15 -0.15 26.35 -13.89
CA LEU A 15 0.08 24.92 -13.90
C LEU A 15 -0.57 24.37 -15.18
N ILE A 16 0.27 23.93 -16.12
CA ILE A 16 -0.14 22.89 -17.07
C ILE A 16 0.09 21.60 -16.26
N SER A 17 -1.01 21.00 -15.84
CA SER A 17 -1.07 20.01 -14.77
C SER A 17 -2.12 18.94 -15.08
N SER A 18 -1.92 17.75 -14.50
CA SER A 18 -1.70 16.58 -15.34
C SER A 18 -1.58 15.23 -14.57
N ALA A 19 -2.13 14.12 -15.14
CA ALA A 19 -2.17 12.69 -14.67
C ALA A 19 -3.37 12.34 -13.72
N LEU A 20 -3.86 11.12 -13.35
CA LEU A 20 -3.99 9.69 -13.80
C LEU A 20 -4.69 8.78 -12.71
N VAL A 21 -5.88 8.15 -12.76
CA VAL A 21 -6.27 7.05 -11.77
C VAL A 21 -6.71 5.73 -12.46
N VAL A 22 -6.39 4.56 -11.87
CA VAL A 22 -6.58 3.20 -12.45
C VAL A 22 -6.98 2.05 -11.50
N THR A 23 -8.11 1.38 -11.77
CA THR A 23 -8.66 0.25 -11.00
C THR A 23 -7.91 -1.10 -11.16
N PRO A 24 -8.22 -2.14 -10.35
CA PRO A 24 -7.89 -3.56 -10.59
C PRO A 24 -9.04 -4.28 -11.34
N ALA A 25 -8.93 -5.60 -11.59
CA ALA A 25 -9.94 -6.38 -12.34
C ALA A 25 -10.08 -7.85 -11.89
N CYS A 26 -11.28 -8.42 -12.05
CA CYS A 26 -11.64 -9.83 -11.76
C CYS A 26 -11.73 -10.68 -13.05
N ALA A 27 -11.82 -12.01 -12.91
CA ALA A 27 -11.94 -12.98 -14.02
C ALA A 27 -13.34 -13.65 -14.07
N ILE A 28 -13.62 -14.40 -15.16
CA ILE A 28 -14.95 -14.99 -15.46
C ILE A 28 -14.81 -16.45 -15.89
N SER A 29 -15.55 -17.38 -15.27
CA SER A 29 -16.03 -18.66 -15.84
C SER A 29 -16.98 -19.36 -14.83
N PRO A 30 -17.59 -20.53 -15.15
CA PRO A 30 -18.78 -20.63 -15.98
C PRO A 30 -19.99 -21.20 -15.22
N ALA A 31 -21.16 -21.23 -15.86
CA ALA A 31 -22.41 -21.62 -15.20
C ALA A 31 -22.65 -23.14 -15.13
N GLU A 32 -23.03 -23.64 -13.95
CA GLU A 32 -23.83 -24.86 -13.76
C GLU A 32 -25.02 -24.58 -12.83
N SER A 33 -26.04 -25.45 -12.88
CA SER A 33 -27.40 -25.15 -12.39
C SER A 33 -27.78 -25.90 -11.11
N PHE A 34 -28.37 -25.20 -10.14
CA PHE A 34 -29.20 -25.81 -9.10
C PHE A 34 -30.37 -24.88 -8.71
N GLU A 35 -31.57 -25.46 -8.52
CA GLU A 35 -32.78 -24.72 -8.14
C GLU A 35 -32.93 -24.63 -6.61
N MET A 36 -33.36 -23.46 -6.09
CA MET A 36 -34.21 -23.41 -4.89
C MET A 36 -34.83 -22.04 -4.62
N GLY A 37 -35.94 -22.03 -3.87
CA GLY A 37 -36.25 -20.97 -2.91
C GLY A 37 -36.74 -19.62 -3.46
N CYS A 38 -38.04 -19.52 -3.77
CA CYS A 38 -38.68 -18.22 -4.00
C CYS A 38 -38.74 -17.39 -2.70
N ASN A 39 -38.22 -16.15 -2.71
CA ASN A 39 -38.82 -14.99 -2.02
C ASN A 39 -38.21 -13.64 -2.44
N THR A 40 -39.05 -12.80 -3.06
CA THR A 40 -38.99 -11.31 -3.06
C THR A 40 -37.66 -10.62 -3.42
N GLU A 41 -37.44 -10.37 -4.71
CA GLU A 41 -36.58 -9.28 -5.20
C GLU A 41 -37.33 -7.93 -5.19
N PRO A 42 -36.63 -6.78 -5.09
CA PRO A 42 -37.18 -5.47 -5.45
C PRO A 42 -37.26 -5.33 -6.97
N THR A 43 -38.46 -5.34 -7.54
CA THR A 43 -38.65 -5.27 -9.01
C THR A 43 -38.16 -3.94 -9.59
N MET A 44 -37.06 -4.00 -10.34
CA MET A 44 -36.56 -2.89 -11.16
C MET A 44 -37.55 -2.58 -12.29
N ASP A 45 -38.06 -1.35 -12.35
CA ASP A 45 -39.05 -0.94 -13.35
C ASP A 45 -38.44 -0.86 -14.76
N LEU A 46 -38.73 -1.88 -15.56
CA LEU A 46 -38.23 -2.02 -16.93
C LEU A 46 -38.82 -0.97 -17.89
N GLU A 47 -39.99 -0.39 -17.60
CA GLU A 47 -40.54 0.73 -18.37
C GLU A 47 -39.88 2.05 -17.97
N ALA A 48 -39.50 2.26 -16.71
CA ALA A 48 -38.68 3.41 -16.32
C ALA A 48 -37.29 3.38 -17.00
N VAL A 49 -36.67 2.20 -17.13
CA VAL A 49 -35.39 2.03 -17.87
C VAL A 49 -35.57 2.31 -19.38
N LYS A 50 -36.70 1.91 -19.99
CA LYS A 50 -37.02 2.27 -21.38
C LYS A 50 -37.32 3.77 -21.54
N ALA A 51 -38.03 4.38 -20.59
CA ALA A 51 -38.35 5.80 -20.60
C ALA A 51 -37.07 6.64 -20.52
N ALA A 52 -36.10 6.25 -19.67
CA ALA A 52 -34.77 6.86 -19.65
C ALA A 52 -34.08 6.79 -21.02
N ARG A 53 -34.05 5.60 -21.66
CA ARG A 53 -33.49 5.40 -23.02
C ARG A 53 -34.23 6.18 -24.13
N LEU A 54 -35.45 6.64 -23.90
CA LEU A 54 -36.20 7.51 -24.81
C LEU A 54 -35.87 9.00 -24.65
N THR A 55 -35.08 9.39 -23.63
CA THR A 55 -34.66 10.79 -23.40
C THR A 55 -33.24 11.11 -23.85
N SER A 56 -32.38 10.10 -24.04
CA SER A 56 -31.06 10.28 -24.65
C SER A 56 -31.18 10.54 -26.16
N GLY A 57 -30.59 11.64 -26.62
CA GLY A 57 -30.50 11.96 -28.05
C GLY A 57 -29.74 10.92 -28.86
N LYS A 58 -29.93 10.89 -30.19
CA LYS A 58 -29.15 10.01 -31.07
C LYS A 58 -27.67 10.45 -31.10
N PRO A 59 -26.71 9.51 -31.11
CA PRO A 59 -25.30 9.86 -31.23
C PRO A 59 -25.00 10.55 -32.58
N ARG A 60 -24.18 11.61 -32.54
CA ARG A 60 -23.74 12.40 -33.70
C ARG A 60 -22.21 12.39 -33.78
N ASN A 61 -21.65 11.47 -34.55
CA ASN A 61 -20.22 11.47 -34.89
C ASN A 61 -19.86 12.73 -35.69
N VAL A 62 -18.69 13.32 -35.43
CA VAL A 62 -18.23 14.55 -36.08
C VAL A 62 -17.02 14.27 -36.97
N HIS A 63 -17.12 14.67 -38.24
CA HIS A 63 -15.99 14.69 -39.18
C HIS A 63 -15.24 16.02 -39.02
N THR A 64 -13.97 15.96 -38.63
CA THR A 64 -13.16 17.14 -38.29
C THR A 64 -11.66 16.79 -38.28
N THR A 65 -10.81 17.68 -37.79
CA THR A 65 -9.37 17.44 -37.58
C THR A 65 -9.00 17.38 -36.09
N ILE A 66 -7.95 16.61 -35.80
CA ILE A 66 -7.18 16.71 -34.55
C ILE A 66 -5.80 17.27 -34.89
N ASN A 67 -5.31 18.23 -34.09
CA ASN A 67 -3.98 18.81 -34.24
C ASN A 67 -2.95 17.93 -33.52
N TYR A 68 -1.95 17.42 -34.25
CA TYR A 68 -0.84 16.64 -33.73
C TYR A 68 0.47 17.42 -33.78
N TYR A 69 1.51 16.95 -33.09
CA TYR A 69 2.86 17.42 -33.37
C TYR A 69 3.30 17.03 -34.79
N ARG A 70 4.13 17.85 -35.41
CA ARG A 70 4.83 17.49 -36.65
C ARG A 70 6.31 17.40 -36.35
N ASP A 71 6.84 16.19 -36.32
CA ASP A 71 8.29 15.96 -36.35
C ASP A 71 8.89 16.66 -37.60
N PRO A 72 9.90 17.53 -37.45
CA PRO A 72 10.66 18.08 -38.57
C PRO A 72 11.37 17.00 -39.42
N GLY A 73 11.69 15.84 -38.84
CA GLY A 73 12.40 14.75 -39.52
C GLY A 73 13.88 15.02 -39.79
N ASP A 74 14.45 16.06 -39.18
CA ASP A 74 15.85 16.48 -39.33
C ASP A 74 16.79 15.95 -38.23
N GLY A 75 16.25 15.23 -37.25
CA GLY A 75 16.99 14.68 -36.11
C GLY A 75 17.29 15.69 -35.00
N THR A 76 16.65 16.87 -34.99
CA THR A 76 16.75 17.80 -33.87
C THR A 76 16.04 17.30 -32.62
N GLU A 77 16.66 17.45 -31.45
CA GLU A 77 16.00 17.13 -30.18
C GLU A 77 14.78 18.03 -29.94
N HIS A 78 13.70 17.44 -29.42
CA HIS A 78 12.43 18.15 -29.23
C HIS A 78 12.58 19.26 -28.17
N ALA A 79 12.61 20.52 -28.63
CA ALA A 79 12.91 21.67 -27.79
C ALA A 79 11.93 21.82 -26.59
N PRO A 80 12.43 22.17 -25.39
CA PRO A 80 11.61 22.34 -24.20
C PRO A 80 10.71 23.57 -24.30
N SER A 81 9.50 23.46 -23.78
CA SER A 81 8.63 24.61 -23.51
C SER A 81 9.09 25.32 -22.23
N ILE A 82 8.97 26.64 -22.18
CA ILE A 82 9.39 27.46 -21.03
C ILE A 82 8.23 28.36 -20.61
N ALA A 83 7.81 28.23 -19.35
CA ALA A 83 6.71 29.03 -18.78
C ALA A 83 6.94 30.54 -18.98
N GLY A 84 5.86 31.27 -19.29
CA GLY A 84 5.91 32.71 -19.62
C GLY A 84 6.56 33.07 -20.97
N LYS A 85 7.17 32.12 -21.71
CA LYS A 85 7.76 32.38 -23.04
C LYS A 85 6.91 31.78 -24.15
N ARG A 86 5.84 32.51 -24.55
CA ARG A 86 4.87 32.12 -25.58
C ARG A 86 5.49 31.58 -26.89
N SER A 87 6.66 32.07 -27.29
CA SER A 87 7.39 31.58 -28.47
C SER A 87 7.84 30.11 -28.38
N THR A 88 8.07 29.57 -27.19
CA THR A 88 8.53 28.17 -27.01
C THR A 88 7.41 27.14 -27.17
N PHE A 89 6.15 27.55 -27.01
CA PHE A 89 4.96 26.70 -27.21
C PHE A 89 4.56 26.59 -28.70
N ASN A 90 5.07 27.48 -29.56
CA ASN A 90 4.81 27.50 -31.01
C ASN A 90 5.63 26.43 -31.76
N GLN A 91 5.47 25.17 -31.35
CA GLN A 91 6.06 24.01 -32.00
C GLN A 91 5.33 23.65 -33.31
N PRO A 92 6.00 23.03 -34.29
CA PRO A 92 5.37 22.54 -35.52
C PRO A 92 4.20 21.59 -35.23
N SER A 93 3.16 21.66 -36.06
CA SER A 93 1.98 20.81 -35.92
C SER A 93 1.36 20.44 -37.26
N ILE A 94 0.45 19.47 -37.23
CA ILE A 94 -0.29 18.98 -38.39
C ILE A 94 -1.71 18.60 -37.98
N ASP A 95 -2.69 19.15 -38.71
CA ASP A 95 -4.07 18.75 -38.58
C ASP A 95 -4.31 17.48 -39.41
N LEU A 96 -4.85 16.44 -38.78
CA LEU A 96 -5.18 15.17 -39.41
C LEU A 96 -6.70 14.96 -39.35
N GLU A 97 -7.32 14.77 -40.52
CA GLU A 97 -8.75 14.45 -40.64
C GLU A 97 -9.07 13.12 -39.94
N THR A 98 -10.15 13.11 -39.16
CA THR A 98 -10.64 11.95 -38.43
C THR A 98 -12.16 12.04 -38.19
N VAL A 99 -12.74 10.95 -37.68
CA VAL A 99 -14.12 10.90 -37.19
C VAL A 99 -14.08 10.75 -35.67
N ILE A 100 -14.64 11.72 -34.96
CA ILE A 100 -14.75 11.70 -33.50
C ILE A 100 -16.12 11.11 -33.16
N THR A 101 -16.12 10.00 -32.43
CA THR A 101 -17.30 9.18 -32.19
C THR A 101 -18.08 9.67 -30.96
N ASP A 102 -19.38 9.88 -31.09
CA ASP A 102 -20.23 10.29 -29.96
C ASP A 102 -20.62 9.06 -29.12
N ILE A 103 -20.29 9.09 -27.83
CA ILE A 103 -20.59 8.00 -26.88
C ILE A 103 -22.03 8.05 -26.35
N THR A 104 -22.87 8.97 -26.83
CA THR A 104 -24.23 9.16 -26.33
C THR A 104 -25.13 7.94 -26.57
N GLY A 105 -25.64 7.36 -25.48
CA GLY A 105 -26.43 6.13 -25.49
C GLY A 105 -25.61 4.83 -25.44
N SER A 106 -24.28 4.94 -25.31
CA SER A 106 -23.33 3.83 -25.18
C SER A 106 -22.25 4.10 -24.13
N GLU A 107 -22.47 5.05 -23.22
CA GLU A 107 -21.50 5.53 -22.23
C GLU A 107 -20.89 4.40 -21.38
N ASP A 108 -21.71 3.42 -20.99
CA ASP A 108 -21.31 2.27 -20.14
C ASP A 108 -20.26 1.34 -20.78
N LEU A 109 -20.01 1.45 -22.10
CA LEU A 109 -18.97 0.68 -22.80
C LEU A 109 -17.56 1.25 -22.57
N TYR A 110 -17.44 2.49 -22.11
CA TYR A 110 -16.18 3.22 -22.00
C TYR A 110 -15.76 3.32 -20.55
N THR A 111 -14.89 2.41 -20.12
CA THR A 111 -14.35 2.40 -18.75
C THR A 111 -12.90 2.84 -18.70
N LEU A 112 -12.46 3.30 -17.52
CA LEU A 112 -11.07 3.68 -17.30
C LEU A 112 -10.11 2.56 -17.72
N ASP A 113 -10.38 1.31 -17.37
CA ASP A 113 -9.46 0.20 -17.70
C ASP A 113 -9.51 -0.27 -19.16
N SER A 114 -10.66 -0.14 -19.82
CA SER A 114 -10.82 -0.55 -21.22
C SER A 114 -10.31 0.51 -22.21
N HIS A 115 -10.64 1.79 -22.01
CA HIS A 115 -10.35 2.86 -22.97
C HIS A 115 -9.47 3.98 -22.39
N GLY A 116 -9.37 4.07 -21.06
CA GLY A 116 -8.65 5.15 -20.36
C GLY A 116 -9.48 6.42 -20.10
N PHE A 117 -10.78 6.39 -20.40
CA PHE A 117 -11.71 7.45 -20.02
C PHE A 117 -13.05 6.84 -19.62
N GLN A 118 -13.84 7.55 -18.82
CA GLN A 118 -15.16 7.10 -18.38
C GLN A 118 -16.04 8.28 -17.97
N LEU A 119 -17.33 8.23 -18.29
CA LEU A 119 -18.30 9.25 -17.93
C LEU A 119 -19.07 8.86 -16.66
N PHE A 120 -19.22 9.79 -15.72
CA PHE A 120 -19.96 9.62 -14.47
C PHE A 120 -21.03 10.69 -14.32
N ARG A 121 -22.18 10.34 -13.73
CA ARG A 121 -23.20 11.32 -13.33
C ARG A 121 -22.99 11.74 -11.88
N HIS A 122 -22.74 13.02 -11.67
CA HIS A 122 -22.58 13.63 -10.35
C HIS A 122 -23.02 15.09 -10.38
N THR A 123 -24.13 15.42 -9.72
CA THR A 123 -24.55 16.82 -9.53
C THR A 123 -23.76 17.48 -8.42
N SER A 124 -22.85 18.40 -8.77
CA SER A 124 -22.13 19.20 -7.77
C SER A 124 -23.05 20.16 -7.04
N THR A 125 -22.85 20.36 -5.73
CA THR A 125 -23.54 21.40 -4.95
C THR A 125 -23.02 22.79 -5.30
N LEU A 126 -21.73 22.92 -5.61
CA LEU A 126 -21.12 24.16 -6.10
C LEU A 126 -21.57 24.43 -7.53
N LYS A 127 -22.21 25.59 -7.76
CA LYS A 127 -22.71 26.00 -9.09
C LYS A 127 -21.92 27.13 -9.74
N ASP A 128 -21.11 27.87 -8.99
CA ASP A 128 -20.14 28.80 -9.57
C ASP A 128 -18.72 28.51 -9.07
N PHE A 129 -17.84 28.31 -10.03
CA PHE A 129 -16.43 28.00 -9.86
C PHE A 129 -15.63 29.29 -10.09
N SER A 130 -15.83 30.28 -9.22
CA SER A 130 -15.19 31.61 -9.27
C SER A 130 -14.35 31.92 -8.04
N ASP A 131 -14.69 31.36 -6.87
CA ASP A 131 -13.91 31.44 -5.64
C ASP A 131 -13.11 30.14 -5.43
N ASP A 132 -11.78 30.25 -5.49
CA ASP A 132 -10.81 29.19 -5.20
C ASP A 132 -11.01 28.52 -3.83
N ARG A 133 -11.52 29.27 -2.84
CA ARG A 133 -11.83 28.74 -1.50
C ARG A 133 -13.04 27.82 -1.53
N LEU A 134 -14.15 28.26 -2.11
CA LEU A 134 -15.36 27.41 -2.25
C LEU A 134 -15.08 26.16 -3.10
N ILE A 135 -14.17 26.26 -4.07
CA ILE A 135 -13.72 25.10 -4.83
C ILE A 135 -12.99 24.08 -3.92
N LYS A 136 -12.12 24.54 -3.01
CA LYS A 136 -11.39 23.66 -2.07
C LYS A 136 -12.24 23.18 -0.88
N ASP A 137 -13.11 24.02 -0.36
CA ASP A 137 -13.92 23.75 0.84
C ASP A 137 -15.19 22.93 0.52
N VAL A 138 -15.66 22.95 -0.74
CA VAL A 138 -16.91 22.28 -1.16
C VAL A 138 -16.68 21.29 -2.31
N TYR A 139 -16.05 21.72 -3.41
CA TYR A 139 -15.96 20.88 -4.62
C TYR A 139 -14.85 19.82 -4.55
N TYR A 140 -13.73 20.07 -3.88
CA TYR A 140 -12.69 19.07 -3.67
C TYR A 140 -13.23 17.83 -2.92
N PRO A 141 -13.93 17.96 -1.76
CA PRO A 141 -14.56 16.80 -1.11
C PRO A 141 -15.53 15.99 -1.99
N GLU A 142 -16.32 16.64 -2.85
CA GLU A 142 -17.18 15.95 -3.82
C GLU A 142 -16.36 15.14 -4.85
N VAL A 143 -15.24 15.70 -5.31
CA VAL A 143 -14.33 15.02 -6.25
C VAL A 143 -13.58 13.88 -5.56
N GLU A 144 -13.13 14.04 -4.32
CA GLU A 144 -12.48 12.98 -3.55
C GLU A 144 -13.42 11.80 -3.28
N ASP A 145 -14.68 12.07 -2.92
CA ASP A 145 -15.72 11.04 -2.76
C ASP A 145 -16.02 10.30 -4.08
N LEU A 146 -16.23 11.04 -5.18
CA LEU A 146 -16.51 10.47 -6.49
C LEU A 146 -15.32 9.64 -7.02
N VAL A 147 -14.09 10.13 -6.89
CA VAL A 147 -12.86 9.41 -7.27
C VAL A 147 -12.66 8.18 -6.39
N SER A 148 -12.83 8.28 -5.07
CA SER A 148 -12.69 7.15 -4.15
C SER A 148 -13.68 6.04 -4.44
N LYS A 149 -14.98 6.35 -4.56
CA LYS A 149 -16.03 5.37 -4.90
C LYS A 149 -15.80 4.71 -6.25
N THR A 150 -15.41 5.49 -7.25
CA THR A 150 -15.16 5.00 -8.61
C THR A 150 -13.95 4.07 -8.67
N THR A 151 -12.86 4.44 -7.99
CA THR A 151 -11.54 3.84 -8.22
C THR A 151 -11.05 2.95 -7.08
N LYS A 152 -11.86 2.83 -6.02
CA LYS A 152 -11.56 2.14 -4.75
C LYS A 152 -10.33 2.74 -4.03
N ALA A 153 -10.11 4.05 -4.16
CA ALA A 153 -8.99 4.77 -3.56
C ALA A 153 -9.12 4.90 -2.03
N THR A 154 -8.08 4.53 -1.29
CA THR A 154 -8.00 4.78 0.17
C THR A 154 -7.67 6.23 0.54
N ARG A 155 -6.88 6.90 -0.30
CA ARG A 155 -6.45 8.29 -0.14
C ARG A 155 -6.40 8.95 -1.50
N VAL A 156 -7.38 9.80 -1.78
CA VAL A 156 -7.29 10.83 -2.81
C VAL A 156 -6.56 12.05 -2.21
N PHE A 157 -5.96 12.89 -3.04
CA PHE A 157 -5.51 14.24 -2.67
C PHE A 157 -5.44 15.05 -3.96
N ILE A 158 -5.92 16.29 -3.91
CA ILE A 158 -6.07 17.17 -5.08
C ILE A 158 -5.03 18.29 -4.96
N PHE A 159 -4.06 18.30 -5.85
CA PHE A 159 -2.90 19.21 -5.76
C PHE A 159 -3.19 20.59 -6.39
N ASP A 160 -3.93 20.64 -7.49
CA ASP A 160 -4.41 21.89 -8.09
C ASP A 160 -5.67 21.66 -8.95
N HIS A 161 -6.19 22.75 -9.53
CA HIS A 161 -7.27 22.68 -10.51
C HIS A 161 -7.11 23.79 -11.57
N THR A 162 -7.39 23.44 -12.83
CA THR A 162 -7.49 24.40 -13.92
C THR A 162 -8.94 24.76 -14.20
N ILE A 163 -9.21 26.05 -14.33
CA ILE A 163 -10.50 26.58 -14.82
C ILE A 163 -10.27 27.16 -16.21
N ARG A 164 -10.94 26.60 -17.23
CA ARG A 164 -10.91 27.10 -18.61
C ARG A 164 -12.22 27.83 -18.90
N ARG A 165 -12.13 29.17 -18.98
CA ARG A 165 -13.21 30.08 -19.40
C ARG A 165 -12.59 31.13 -20.34
N PRO A 166 -13.29 31.66 -21.34
CA PRO A 166 -12.74 32.70 -22.21
C PRO A 166 -12.47 33.99 -21.42
N ASN A 167 -11.22 34.46 -21.45
CA ASN A 167 -10.82 35.75 -20.88
C ASN A 167 -10.63 36.78 -22.02
N PRO A 168 -11.60 37.67 -22.30
CA PRO A 168 -11.48 38.67 -23.36
C PRO A 168 -10.49 39.80 -23.03
N THR A 169 -9.96 39.85 -21.81
CA THR A 169 -8.99 40.83 -21.31
C THR A 169 -7.57 40.27 -21.15
N ALA A 170 -7.31 39.04 -21.60
CA ALA A 170 -6.01 38.39 -21.48
C ALA A 170 -4.89 39.12 -22.26
N SER A 171 -3.79 39.42 -21.60
CA SER A 171 -2.61 40.10 -22.15
C SER A 171 -1.52 39.14 -22.65
N ASN A 172 -1.54 37.89 -22.20
CA ASN A 172 -0.54 36.86 -22.47
C ASN A 172 -1.20 35.48 -22.69
N SER A 173 -0.40 34.46 -23.01
CA SER A 173 -0.87 33.07 -23.20
C SER A 173 -1.53 32.48 -21.97
N ASP A 174 -1.17 32.99 -20.80
CA ASP A 174 -1.40 32.33 -19.53
C ASP A 174 -2.78 32.78 -19.01
N GLU A 175 -3.04 34.08 -19.00
CA GLU A 175 -4.35 34.68 -18.75
C GLU A 175 -5.45 34.22 -19.73
N GLU A 176 -5.07 33.74 -20.92
CA GLU A 176 -5.98 33.41 -22.02
C GLU A 176 -6.73 32.07 -21.83
N ARG A 177 -6.17 31.11 -21.06
CA ARG A 177 -6.77 29.83 -20.59
C ARG A 177 -7.75 29.10 -21.54
N ARG A 178 -7.51 29.14 -22.85
CA ARG A 178 -8.37 28.51 -23.86
C ARG A 178 -8.31 26.97 -23.82
N PRO A 179 -9.31 26.27 -24.39
CA PRO A 179 -9.23 24.85 -24.70
C PRO A 179 -7.99 24.51 -25.56
N VAL A 180 -7.18 23.53 -25.13
CA VAL A 180 -5.96 23.10 -25.83
C VAL A 180 -6.33 22.21 -27.02
N LYS A 181 -6.04 22.66 -28.25
CA LYS A 181 -6.44 21.94 -29.48
C LYS A 181 -5.48 20.85 -29.93
N ARG A 182 -4.24 20.82 -29.42
CA ARG A 182 -3.25 19.78 -29.72
C ARG A 182 -3.55 18.51 -28.93
N ALA A 183 -3.38 17.34 -29.55
CA ALA A 183 -3.38 16.06 -28.86
C ALA A 183 -2.17 15.97 -27.92
N HIS A 184 -2.43 15.78 -26.62
CA HIS A 184 -1.44 15.65 -25.57
C HIS A 184 -1.83 14.56 -24.57
N ILE A 185 -0.83 13.89 -23.99
CA ILE A 185 -0.96 13.21 -22.69
C ILE A 185 -0.26 14.11 -21.68
N ASP A 186 -0.84 14.17 -20.49
CA ASP A 186 -0.60 15.25 -19.56
C ASP A 186 0.71 15.14 -18.76
N GLN A 187 1.14 13.93 -18.40
CA GLN A 187 2.50 13.64 -17.90
C GLN A 187 3.13 12.49 -18.67
N SER A 188 4.46 12.49 -18.74
CA SER A 188 5.26 11.28 -18.89
C SER A 188 5.25 10.43 -17.62
N GLU A 189 5.72 9.19 -17.72
CA GLU A 189 5.95 8.31 -16.57
C GLU A 189 6.91 8.94 -15.53
N TRP A 190 7.96 9.63 -15.99
CA TRP A 190 8.90 10.37 -15.14
C TRP A 190 8.25 11.54 -14.41
N ALA A 191 7.44 12.35 -15.09
CA ALA A 191 6.79 13.48 -14.45
C ALA A 191 5.64 13.03 -13.51
N ALA A 192 4.93 11.94 -13.82
CA ALA A 192 3.96 11.35 -12.90
C ALA A 192 4.61 10.91 -11.57
N MET A 193 5.78 10.25 -11.62
CA MET A 193 6.57 9.93 -10.43
C MET A 193 6.99 11.20 -9.65
N ASN A 194 7.47 12.23 -10.35
CA ASN A 194 7.86 13.50 -9.71
C ASN A 194 6.70 14.22 -9.02
N GLN A 195 5.46 14.09 -9.50
CA GLN A 195 4.29 14.65 -8.81
C GLN A 195 4.05 13.97 -7.45
N VAL A 196 4.31 12.66 -7.31
CA VAL A 196 4.27 11.99 -5.99
C VAL A 196 5.30 12.63 -5.05
N THR A 197 6.54 12.78 -5.52
CA THR A 197 7.65 13.38 -4.75
C THR A 197 7.37 14.84 -4.34
N ARG A 198 6.90 15.67 -5.29
CA ARG A 198 6.66 17.10 -5.09
C ARG A 198 5.54 17.38 -4.10
N HIS A 199 4.45 16.60 -4.13
CA HIS A 199 3.24 16.92 -3.40
C HIS A 199 3.04 16.12 -2.10
N LEU A 200 3.64 14.92 -1.96
CA LEU A 200 3.48 14.09 -0.75
C LEU A 200 4.72 13.98 0.14
N GLY A 201 5.87 14.50 -0.28
CA GLY A 201 7.04 14.69 0.60
C GLY A 201 7.47 13.39 1.32
N PRO A 202 7.42 13.31 2.67
CA PRO A 202 7.85 12.12 3.42
C PRO A 202 7.15 10.81 3.03
N ASP A 203 5.91 10.86 2.56
CA ASP A 203 5.17 9.68 2.09
C ASP A 203 5.67 9.15 0.74
N ALA A 204 6.30 10.00 -0.08
CA ALA A 204 6.52 9.71 -1.49
C ALA A 204 7.39 8.46 -1.78
N PRO A 205 8.46 8.15 -1.03
CA PRO A 205 9.25 6.93 -1.27
C PRO A 205 8.41 5.64 -1.17
N ARG A 206 7.52 5.57 -0.17
CA ARG A 206 6.57 4.46 0.04
C ARG A 206 5.50 4.41 -1.04
N LEU A 207 5.03 5.57 -1.50
CA LEU A 207 3.94 5.68 -2.46
C LEU A 207 4.39 5.51 -3.93
N LEU A 208 5.67 5.72 -4.23
CA LEU A 208 6.27 5.39 -5.54
C LEU A 208 6.51 3.88 -5.71
N GLN A 209 6.75 3.18 -4.60
CA GLN A 209 6.80 1.71 -4.56
C GLN A 209 5.39 1.13 -4.74
N SER A 210 4.42 1.68 -3.99
CA SER A 210 3.00 1.35 -4.13
C SER A 210 2.46 1.66 -5.53
N ARG A 211 1.36 1.00 -5.93
CA ARG A 211 0.59 1.44 -7.09
C ARG A 211 0.07 2.87 -6.87
N PHE A 212 0.41 3.81 -7.76
CA PHE A 212 0.00 5.21 -7.62
C PHE A 212 -0.56 5.86 -8.89
N GLN A 213 -1.34 6.90 -8.59
CA GLN A 213 -2.50 7.45 -9.30
C GLN A 213 -2.67 8.96 -8.87
N ILE A 214 -3.40 9.82 -9.62
CA ILE A 214 -3.30 11.31 -9.81
C ILE A 214 -4.59 12.01 -10.44
N ILE A 215 -5.63 11.32 -10.97
CA ILE A 215 -6.63 11.69 -12.07
C ILE A 215 -7.14 13.12 -12.34
N ASN A 216 -7.20 13.46 -13.64
CA ASN A 216 -8.00 14.55 -14.20
C ASN A 216 -9.52 14.27 -14.11
N VAL A 217 -10.26 15.15 -13.43
CA VAL A 217 -11.73 15.08 -13.31
C VAL A 217 -12.36 16.22 -14.12
N TRP A 218 -12.66 15.96 -15.39
CA TRP A 218 -13.13 16.98 -16.33
C TRP A 218 -14.64 17.24 -16.19
N ARG A 219 -15.02 18.41 -15.67
CA ARG A 219 -16.43 18.82 -15.49
C ARG A 219 -16.78 20.05 -16.36
N PRO A 220 -17.89 20.02 -17.13
CA PRO A 220 -18.48 21.22 -17.71
C PRO A 220 -19.04 22.17 -16.64
N ILE A 221 -18.79 23.47 -16.77
CA ILE A 221 -19.46 24.52 -15.96
C ILE A 221 -20.82 24.89 -16.60
N GLN A 222 -20.95 24.71 -17.91
CA GLN A 222 -22.17 24.87 -18.69
C GLN A 222 -22.26 23.77 -19.75
N ILE A 223 -23.41 23.60 -20.42
CA ILE A 223 -23.56 22.63 -21.52
C ILE A 223 -22.52 22.92 -22.63
N ILE A 224 -21.84 21.87 -23.08
CA ILE A 224 -20.73 21.97 -24.03
C ILE A 224 -21.25 21.90 -25.47
N TYR A 225 -21.12 23.01 -26.19
CA TYR A 225 -21.39 23.08 -27.65
C TYR A 225 -20.09 23.30 -28.44
N LYS A 226 -19.34 24.35 -28.11
CA LYS A 226 -18.15 24.78 -28.85
C LYS A 226 -16.86 24.33 -28.18
N ASP A 227 -15.87 23.95 -29.00
CA ASP A 227 -14.58 23.38 -28.60
C ASP A 227 -14.66 22.20 -27.59
N PRO A 228 -15.53 21.19 -27.83
CA PRO A 228 -15.70 20.01 -26.99
C PRO A 228 -14.40 19.23 -26.75
N LEU A 229 -14.34 18.54 -25.61
CA LEU A 229 -13.28 17.59 -25.29
C LEU A 229 -13.43 16.33 -26.14
N ALA A 230 -12.38 15.95 -26.87
CA ALA A 230 -12.20 14.60 -27.38
C ALA A 230 -11.12 13.87 -26.58
N VAL A 231 -11.33 12.57 -26.41
CA VAL A 231 -10.46 11.61 -25.72
C VAL A 231 -10.15 10.46 -26.67
N CYS A 232 -8.89 10.04 -26.73
CA CYS A 232 -8.43 8.96 -27.59
C CYS A 232 -8.36 7.65 -26.80
N ASP A 233 -8.88 6.56 -27.38
CA ASP A 233 -8.78 5.21 -26.82
C ASP A 233 -7.31 4.79 -26.67
N SER A 234 -6.91 4.45 -25.44
CA SER A 234 -5.53 4.13 -25.05
C SER A 234 -4.91 3.04 -25.93
N HIS A 235 -5.66 1.98 -26.26
CA HIS A 235 -5.21 0.88 -27.12
C HIS A 235 -5.30 1.18 -28.62
N SER A 236 -5.55 2.43 -28.98
CA SER A 236 -5.39 2.94 -30.36
C SER A 236 -4.05 3.65 -30.58
N VAL A 237 -3.31 3.95 -29.51
CA VAL A 237 -2.12 4.80 -29.47
C VAL A 237 -0.88 3.95 -29.11
N PRO A 238 0.00 3.64 -30.08
CA PRO A 238 1.32 3.06 -29.81
C PRO A 238 2.17 3.96 -28.92
N ASP A 239 3.04 3.36 -28.09
CA ASP A 239 4.00 4.12 -27.28
C ASP A 239 5.00 4.92 -28.14
N ASP A 240 5.34 4.44 -29.35
CA ASP A 240 6.17 5.16 -30.33
C ASP A 240 5.54 6.49 -30.80
N ASP A 241 4.21 6.64 -30.70
CA ASP A 241 3.51 7.88 -31.08
C ASP A 241 3.49 8.92 -29.93
N ILE A 242 4.07 8.61 -28.75
CA ILE A 242 4.04 9.42 -27.53
C ILE A 242 5.43 10.01 -27.24
N LEU A 243 5.59 11.33 -27.43
CA LEU A 243 6.87 12.03 -27.25
C LEU A 243 6.86 12.93 -26.00
N PRO A 244 7.60 12.61 -24.92
CA PRO A 244 7.75 13.48 -23.75
C PRO A 244 8.43 14.82 -24.10
N VAL A 245 7.89 15.92 -23.57
CA VAL A 245 8.37 17.30 -23.83
C VAL A 245 8.56 18.02 -22.51
N LYS A 246 9.81 18.37 -22.18
CA LYS A 246 10.12 19.10 -20.95
C LYS A 246 9.48 20.50 -20.95
N LEU A 247 8.75 20.79 -19.88
CA LEU A 247 8.13 22.06 -19.60
C LEU A 247 8.80 22.69 -18.37
N VAL A 248 9.63 23.69 -18.62
CA VAL A 248 10.50 24.29 -17.61
C VAL A 248 9.81 25.49 -16.94
N TYR A 249 9.68 25.41 -15.63
CA TYR A 249 9.22 26.47 -14.73
C TYR A 249 10.42 27.06 -13.95
N PRO A 250 10.25 28.18 -13.22
CA PRO A 250 11.33 28.75 -12.41
C PRO A 250 11.79 27.84 -11.25
N ASP A 251 10.89 27.02 -10.70
CA ASP A 251 11.11 26.17 -9.52
C ASP A 251 11.04 24.65 -9.78
N TRP A 252 10.60 24.22 -10.97
CA TRP A 252 10.48 22.79 -11.33
C TRP A 252 10.48 22.54 -12.84
N VAL A 253 10.47 21.26 -13.23
CA VAL A 253 10.33 20.81 -14.62
C VAL A 253 9.21 19.76 -14.67
N GLY A 254 8.14 20.06 -15.41
CA GLY A 254 7.14 19.08 -15.82
C GLY A 254 7.51 18.44 -17.15
N GLU A 255 6.79 17.39 -17.56
CA GLU A 255 7.06 16.71 -18.83
C GLU A 255 5.77 16.13 -19.44
N PRO A 256 4.85 16.97 -19.96
CA PRO A 256 3.74 16.50 -20.77
C PRO A 256 4.24 15.81 -22.05
N CYS A 257 3.47 14.85 -22.58
CA CYS A 257 3.78 14.21 -23.85
C CYS A 257 2.95 14.81 -25.00
N THR A 258 3.63 15.21 -26.07
CA THR A 258 2.99 15.54 -27.34
C THR A 258 2.82 14.27 -28.20
N ILE A 259 1.86 14.28 -29.13
CA ILE A 259 1.44 13.07 -29.85
C ILE A 259 1.70 13.18 -31.35
N LEU A 260 2.23 12.11 -31.96
CA LEU A 260 2.49 11.98 -33.39
C LEU A 260 1.21 11.65 -34.21
N PRO A 261 1.18 11.99 -35.52
CA PRO A 261 -0.03 11.93 -36.34
C PRO A 261 -0.33 10.53 -36.89
N ASN A 262 -1.04 9.70 -36.13
CA ASN A 262 -1.45 8.36 -36.56
C ASN A 262 -2.94 8.29 -36.95
N ARG A 263 -3.25 7.72 -38.11
CA ARG A 263 -4.63 7.47 -38.60
C ARG A 263 -5.34 6.30 -37.89
N LYS A 264 -4.65 5.55 -37.04
CA LYS A 264 -5.23 4.47 -36.23
C LYS A 264 -5.86 4.96 -34.92
N HIS A 265 -5.55 6.19 -34.50
CA HIS A 265 -6.08 6.81 -33.28
C HIS A 265 -7.61 6.91 -33.31
N ARG A 266 -8.28 6.29 -32.34
CA ARG A 266 -9.75 6.25 -32.23
C ARG A 266 -10.21 7.30 -31.22
N TRP A 267 -10.81 8.36 -31.73
CA TRP A 267 -11.25 9.51 -30.93
C TRP A 267 -12.74 9.46 -30.60
N TYR A 268 -13.07 9.82 -29.36
CA TYR A 268 -14.42 9.79 -28.81
C TYR A 268 -14.73 11.12 -28.11
N TYR A 269 -16.02 11.48 -28.04
CA TYR A 269 -16.51 12.62 -27.27
C TYR A 269 -17.94 12.38 -26.77
N LYS A 270 -18.40 13.24 -25.86
CA LYS A 270 -19.79 13.28 -25.40
C LYS A 270 -20.49 14.52 -25.96
N ASN A 271 -21.45 14.32 -26.85
CA ASN A 271 -22.24 15.40 -27.43
C ASN A 271 -23.12 16.09 -26.37
N ASN A 272 -23.20 17.43 -26.44
CA ASN A 272 -23.93 18.28 -25.50
C ASN A 272 -23.67 17.97 -24.01
N GLN A 273 -22.44 17.57 -23.64
CA GLN A 273 -22.10 17.16 -22.27
C GLN A 273 -22.52 18.22 -21.24
N THR A 274 -23.27 17.79 -20.23
CA THR A 274 -23.90 18.64 -19.22
C THR A 274 -23.04 18.80 -17.96
N PRO A 275 -23.26 19.84 -17.11
CA PRO A 275 -22.50 20.01 -15.86
C PRO A 275 -22.63 18.87 -14.84
N ASP A 276 -23.64 18.02 -14.98
CA ASP A 276 -23.86 16.83 -14.16
C ASP A 276 -23.14 15.58 -14.73
N GLU A 277 -22.58 15.66 -15.94
CA GLU A 277 -21.82 14.59 -16.60
C GLU A 277 -20.32 14.90 -16.54
N VAL A 278 -19.57 14.11 -15.79
CA VAL A 278 -18.15 14.30 -15.49
C VAL A 278 -17.33 13.27 -16.27
N MET A 279 -16.31 13.70 -17.02
CA MET A 279 -15.40 12.80 -17.74
C MET A 279 -14.12 12.61 -16.93
N PHE A 280 -13.83 11.38 -16.52
CA PHE A 280 -12.55 11.02 -15.92
C PHE A 280 -11.55 10.68 -17.03
N ILE A 281 -10.32 11.21 -16.97
CA ILE A 281 -9.29 11.00 -18.02
C ILE A 281 -8.01 10.40 -17.40
N LYS A 282 -7.59 9.24 -17.91
CA LYS A 282 -6.40 8.50 -17.46
C LYS A 282 -5.15 8.93 -18.24
N CYS A 283 -4.08 9.34 -17.56
CA CYS A 283 -2.94 10.00 -18.22
C CYS A 283 -1.55 9.44 -17.85
N TYR A 284 -1.48 8.22 -17.29
CA TYR A 284 -0.29 7.38 -16.99
C TYR A 284 -0.84 5.98 -16.51
N ASP A 285 -0.07 5.07 -15.87
CA ASP A 285 -0.47 4.09 -14.82
C ASP A 285 0.79 3.43 -14.26
N TRP A 286 0.83 3.12 -12.97
CA TRP A 286 1.85 2.24 -12.42
C TRP A 286 1.73 0.79 -12.93
N LYS A 287 0.52 0.24 -13.12
CA LYS A 287 0.37 -1.16 -13.61
C LYS A 287 0.61 -1.32 -15.12
N MET A 288 1.08 -2.51 -15.47
CA MET A 288 1.54 -2.93 -16.80
C MET A 288 0.79 -4.17 -17.34
N ASP A 289 -0.35 -4.54 -16.74
CA ASP A 289 -1.12 -5.77 -17.02
C ASP A 289 -2.06 -5.66 -18.25
N GLY A 290 -1.69 -4.84 -19.25
CA GLY A 290 -2.41 -4.69 -20.51
C GLY A 290 -3.65 -3.78 -20.49
N ARG A 291 -4.05 -3.26 -19.32
CA ARG A 291 -5.07 -2.20 -19.22
C ARG A 291 -4.62 -0.88 -19.87
N ALA A 292 -5.55 0.02 -20.14
CA ALA A 292 -5.23 1.38 -20.58
C ALA A 292 -4.28 2.08 -19.57
N ARG A 293 -3.17 2.67 -20.06
CA ARG A 293 -2.14 3.40 -19.26
C ARG A 293 -1.95 4.87 -19.66
N ARG A 294 -2.76 5.44 -20.57
CA ARG A 294 -2.74 6.88 -20.95
C ARG A 294 -3.68 7.19 -22.10
N VAL A 295 -4.30 8.36 -22.06
CA VAL A 295 -5.25 8.87 -23.06
C VAL A 295 -4.77 10.23 -23.55
N PRO A 296 -4.37 10.32 -24.83
CA PRO A 296 -4.34 11.58 -25.55
C PRO A 296 -5.70 12.25 -25.50
N HIS A 297 -5.71 13.53 -25.16
CA HIS A 297 -6.93 14.33 -25.21
C HIS A 297 -6.68 15.69 -25.87
N ALA A 298 -7.76 16.29 -26.39
CA ALA A 298 -7.72 17.53 -27.16
C ALA A 298 -9.08 18.25 -27.13
N ALA A 299 -9.08 19.54 -27.43
CA ALA A 299 -10.28 20.27 -27.81
C ALA A 299 -10.41 20.30 -29.35
N PHE A 300 -11.49 19.75 -29.90
CA PHE A 300 -11.71 19.71 -31.35
C PHE A 300 -12.70 20.77 -31.81
N THR A 301 -12.66 21.12 -33.10
CA THR A 301 -13.63 22.06 -33.69
C THR A 301 -14.78 21.29 -34.31
N ASP A 302 -15.99 21.41 -33.77
CA ASP A 302 -17.21 20.95 -34.44
C ASP A 302 -17.67 22.04 -35.43
N PRO A 303 -17.70 21.79 -36.76
CA PRO A 303 -18.08 22.78 -37.77
C PRO A 303 -19.50 23.34 -37.59
N GLU A 304 -20.44 22.59 -37.02
CA GLU A 304 -21.83 23.05 -36.81
C GLU A 304 -21.98 23.89 -35.53
N MET A 305 -21.03 23.82 -34.60
CA MET A 305 -21.09 24.50 -33.30
C MET A 305 -20.13 25.71 -33.19
N VAL A 306 -19.47 26.13 -34.28
CA VAL A 306 -18.46 27.21 -34.26
C VAL A 306 -19.00 28.56 -33.77
N ASP A 307 -20.28 28.84 -33.97
CA ASP A 307 -20.92 30.09 -33.53
C ASP A 307 -21.64 29.97 -32.18
N ARG A 308 -21.57 28.81 -31.53
CA ARG A 308 -22.19 28.56 -30.22
C ARG A 308 -21.35 29.08 -29.06
N GLU A 309 -21.96 29.07 -27.89
CA GLU A 309 -21.41 29.51 -26.62
C GLU A 309 -20.09 28.76 -26.33
N PRO A 310 -18.98 29.49 -26.09
CA PRO A 310 -17.67 28.87 -25.86
C PRO A 310 -17.67 28.05 -24.57
N ARG A 311 -17.08 26.84 -24.64
CA ARG A 311 -16.87 25.94 -23.50
C ARG A 311 -16.35 26.66 -22.25
N GLN A 312 -16.96 26.31 -21.11
CA GLN A 312 -16.44 26.58 -19.77
C GLN A 312 -16.27 25.24 -19.06
N SER A 313 -15.08 24.92 -18.56
CA SER A 313 -14.78 23.67 -17.82
C SER A 313 -13.94 23.93 -16.57
N ILE A 314 -14.12 23.09 -15.55
CA ILE A 314 -13.21 22.95 -14.41
C ILE A 314 -12.60 21.55 -14.43
N GLU A 315 -11.30 21.51 -14.16
CA GLU A 315 -10.42 20.37 -14.34
C GLU A 315 -9.54 20.28 -13.08
N PRO A 316 -10.01 19.69 -11.96
CA PRO A 316 -9.16 19.33 -10.84
C PRO A 316 -8.26 18.17 -11.25
N HIS A 317 -6.98 18.29 -10.90
CA HIS A 317 -6.00 17.23 -11.05
C HIS A 317 -5.87 16.58 -9.67
N SER A 318 -6.47 15.40 -9.56
CA SER A 318 -6.96 14.80 -8.32
C SER A 318 -6.61 13.32 -8.20
N GLY A 319 -5.59 13.02 -7.41
CA GLY A 319 -5.34 11.64 -7.06
C GLY A 319 -4.09 11.43 -6.23
N TYR A 320 -4.28 10.65 -5.19
CA TYR A 320 -3.59 9.38 -5.10
C TYR A 320 -4.64 8.28 -5.01
N SER A 321 -4.23 7.02 -4.95
CA SER A 321 -5.12 5.93 -4.58
C SER A 321 -4.30 4.68 -4.24
N VAL A 322 -3.85 4.60 -2.99
CA VAL A 322 -3.26 3.36 -2.47
C VAL A 322 -4.37 2.32 -2.37
N ALA A 323 -4.09 1.06 -2.69
CA ALA A 323 -5.01 -0.04 -2.40
C ALA A 323 -4.95 -0.39 -0.90
N LYS A 324 -6.07 -0.80 -0.27
CA LYS A 324 -6.12 -1.09 1.18
C LYS A 324 -5.65 -2.51 1.50
N GLU A 325 -4.41 -2.84 1.17
CA GLU A 325 -3.94 -4.24 1.14
C GLU A 325 -2.81 -4.55 2.15
N ASP A 326 -2.36 -3.53 2.88
CA ASP A 326 -1.50 -3.64 4.06
C ASP A 326 -2.24 -3.24 5.35
N ALA A 327 -1.74 -3.69 6.49
CA ALA A 327 -2.22 -3.35 7.83
C ALA A 327 -1.98 -1.88 8.22
N ASP A 328 -1.18 -1.13 7.45
CA ASP A 328 -0.80 0.27 7.67
C ASP A 328 -0.26 0.53 9.09
N LEU A 329 0.79 -0.22 9.45
CA LEU A 329 1.42 -0.11 10.77
C LEU A 329 2.18 1.22 10.91
N ARG A 330 2.09 1.85 12.09
CA ARG A 330 2.94 2.97 12.51
C ARG A 330 4.42 2.62 12.34
N VAL A 331 5.24 3.61 11.97
CA VAL A 331 6.70 3.48 11.92
C VAL A 331 7.30 4.24 13.08
N VAL A 332 8.14 3.58 13.89
CA VAL A 332 8.81 4.15 15.06
C VAL A 332 10.32 4.10 14.82
N SER A 333 11.03 5.22 15.00
CA SER A 333 12.49 5.25 14.81
C SER A 333 13.23 4.73 16.04
N LEU A 334 14.04 3.68 15.89
CA LEU A 334 14.88 3.16 16.97
C LEU A 334 15.93 4.20 17.40
N GLN A 335 16.44 5.01 16.47
CA GLN A 335 17.41 6.07 16.78
C GLN A 335 16.78 7.17 17.65
N GLN A 336 15.58 7.65 17.30
CA GLN A 336 14.86 8.64 18.13
C GLN A 336 14.53 8.09 19.53
N LEU A 337 14.19 6.80 19.64
CA LEU A 337 14.01 6.14 20.93
C LEU A 337 15.31 6.02 21.74
N LEU A 338 16.45 5.76 21.11
CA LEU A 338 17.77 5.79 21.78
C LEU A 338 18.06 7.20 22.31
N ASP A 339 17.86 8.22 21.49
CA ASP A 339 18.05 9.64 21.84
C ASP A 339 17.04 10.17 22.87
N GLY A 340 15.99 9.39 23.17
CA GLY A 340 15.02 9.67 24.24
C GLY A 340 13.86 10.58 23.82
N ASP A 341 13.63 10.73 22.52
CA ASP A 341 12.60 11.61 21.97
C ASP A 341 11.20 11.31 22.53
N THR A 342 10.40 12.37 22.70
CA THR A 342 9.07 12.28 23.33
C THR A 342 7.99 11.90 22.32
N ALA A 343 8.04 12.37 21.08
CA ALA A 343 7.06 11.99 20.06
C ALA A 343 7.22 10.51 19.67
N ALA A 344 8.46 10.03 19.50
CA ALA A 344 8.75 8.61 19.26
C ALA A 344 8.26 7.72 20.40
N LYS A 345 8.31 8.18 21.66
CA LYS A 345 7.71 7.49 22.82
C LYS A 345 6.18 7.45 22.76
N GLU A 346 5.53 8.57 22.41
CA GLU A 346 4.07 8.63 22.28
C GLU A 346 3.55 7.77 21.13
N ASP A 347 4.22 7.74 19.98
CA ASP A 347 3.86 6.87 18.85
C ASP A 347 4.16 5.39 19.11
N LEU A 348 5.24 5.07 19.85
CA LEU A 348 5.50 3.72 20.35
C LEU A 348 4.35 3.23 21.26
N LEU A 349 3.95 4.07 22.23
CA LEU A 349 2.84 3.73 23.12
C LEU A 349 1.53 3.56 22.33
N LYS A 350 1.20 4.49 21.43
CA LYS A 350 0.02 4.37 20.55
C LYS A 350 0.05 3.10 19.71
N ALA A 351 1.18 2.75 19.10
CA ALA A 351 1.29 1.50 18.36
C ALA A 351 0.99 0.27 19.23
N SER A 352 1.55 0.23 20.44
CA SER A 352 1.35 -0.84 21.40
C SER A 352 -0.07 -0.90 21.99
N THR A 353 -0.83 0.20 21.99
CA THR A 353 -2.23 0.25 22.46
C THR A 353 -3.27 0.09 21.35
N ASP A 354 -3.03 0.64 20.17
CA ASP A 354 -4.00 0.67 19.05
C ASP A 354 -4.17 -0.71 18.40
N LEU A 355 -3.06 -1.41 18.20
CA LEU A 355 -2.96 -2.64 17.40
C LEU A 355 -1.96 -3.65 17.97
N GLY A 356 -0.99 -3.21 18.77
CA GLY A 356 0.08 -4.10 19.27
C GLY A 356 1.10 -4.50 18.19
N PHE A 357 1.09 -3.85 17.01
CA PHE A 357 2.04 -4.06 15.92
C PHE A 357 2.56 -2.72 15.37
N PHE A 358 3.86 -2.62 15.11
CA PHE A 358 4.52 -1.49 14.44
C PHE A 358 5.69 -1.93 13.58
N TYR A 359 6.13 -1.06 12.67
CA TYR A 359 7.49 -1.13 12.14
C TYR A 359 8.45 -0.38 13.09
N LEU A 360 9.59 -1.00 13.37
CA LEU A 360 10.73 -0.34 14.00
C LEU A 360 11.78 -0.07 12.93
N ASP A 361 12.10 1.20 12.69
CA ASP A 361 13.15 1.59 11.75
C ASP A 361 14.54 1.49 12.40
N CYS A 362 15.38 0.61 11.87
CA CYS A 362 16.70 0.27 12.39
C CYS A 362 17.85 0.87 11.55
N ARG A 363 17.56 1.59 10.47
CA ARG A 363 18.56 1.97 9.43
C ARG A 363 19.68 2.86 9.95
N ASP A 364 19.34 3.89 10.71
CA ASP A 364 20.29 4.94 11.13
C ASP A 364 21.11 4.56 12.38
N VAL A 365 20.80 3.42 13.01
CA VAL A 365 21.36 3.03 14.31
C VAL A 365 22.77 2.45 14.16
N ALA A 366 23.70 3.00 14.94
CA ALA A 366 25.09 2.52 15.03
C ALA A 366 25.76 2.27 13.67
N SER A 367 25.54 3.21 12.73
CA SER A 367 26.00 3.17 11.34
C SER A 367 25.66 1.89 10.57
N GLY A 368 24.45 1.35 10.78
CA GLY A 368 23.92 0.20 10.04
C GLY A 368 24.11 -1.16 10.71
N ARG A 369 24.85 -1.25 11.83
CA ARG A 369 25.24 -2.51 12.49
C ARG A 369 24.09 -3.49 12.72
N ILE A 370 22.92 -2.99 13.11
CA ILE A 370 21.74 -3.85 13.35
C ILE A 370 21.34 -4.61 12.07
N MET A 371 21.50 -3.99 10.90
CA MET A 371 21.23 -4.63 9.61
C MET A 371 22.35 -5.59 9.21
N ASP A 372 23.61 -5.29 9.52
CA ASP A 372 24.73 -6.25 9.34
C ASP A 372 24.51 -7.52 10.19
N GLU A 373 24.10 -7.35 11.46
CA GLU A 373 23.76 -8.45 12.37
C GLU A 373 22.58 -9.29 11.84
N VAL A 374 21.53 -8.64 11.31
CA VAL A 374 20.39 -9.33 10.66
C VAL A 374 20.83 -10.12 9.42
N GLN A 375 21.67 -9.55 8.55
CA GLN A 375 22.18 -10.24 7.36
C GLN A 375 23.10 -11.41 7.72
N THR A 376 23.92 -11.27 8.77
CA THR A 376 24.69 -12.39 9.34
C THR A 376 23.77 -13.51 9.85
N MET A 377 22.62 -13.18 10.47
CA MET A 377 21.64 -14.18 10.88
C MET A 377 20.89 -14.84 9.71
N TYR A 378 20.64 -14.15 8.59
CA TYR A 378 20.15 -14.79 7.35
C TYR A 378 21.20 -15.74 6.73
N SER A 379 22.47 -15.35 6.74
CA SER A 379 23.58 -16.21 6.30
C SER A 379 23.69 -17.47 7.16
N LEU A 380 23.57 -17.32 8.48
CA LEU A 380 23.55 -18.43 9.44
C LEU A 380 22.33 -19.35 9.23
N ALA A 381 21.13 -18.78 9.08
CA ALA A 381 19.91 -19.53 8.82
C ALA A 381 20.03 -20.36 7.53
N THR A 382 20.47 -19.73 6.42
CA THR A 382 20.69 -20.42 5.14
C THR A 382 21.69 -21.56 5.30
N SER A 383 22.84 -21.29 5.95
CA SER A 383 23.90 -22.29 6.19
C SER A 383 23.42 -23.50 7.03
N PHE A 384 22.49 -23.30 7.96
CA PHE A 384 21.86 -24.39 8.70
C PHE A 384 20.81 -25.13 7.86
N TYR A 385 20.01 -24.41 7.08
CA TYR A 385 18.92 -25.00 6.30
C TYR A 385 19.37 -25.77 5.05
N ASP A 386 20.60 -25.53 4.59
CA ASP A 386 21.28 -26.31 3.55
C ASP A 386 21.89 -27.62 4.07
N LEU A 387 21.92 -27.85 5.40
CA LEU A 387 22.36 -29.13 5.97
C LEU A 387 21.41 -30.28 5.60
N PRO A 388 21.92 -31.52 5.47
CA PRO A 388 21.08 -32.71 5.28
C PRO A 388 19.97 -32.82 6.33
N GLN A 389 18.77 -33.25 5.92
CA GLN A 389 17.62 -33.34 6.81
C GLN A 389 17.87 -34.22 8.04
N GLU A 390 18.71 -35.26 7.91
CA GLU A 390 19.12 -36.09 9.06
C GLU A 390 19.87 -35.26 10.11
N GLU A 391 20.81 -34.41 9.69
CA GLU A 391 21.62 -33.59 10.60
C GLU A 391 20.78 -32.53 11.32
N LYS A 392 19.85 -31.86 10.60
CA LYS A 392 18.87 -30.95 11.23
C LYS A 392 18.00 -31.70 12.25
N SER A 393 17.54 -32.90 11.89
CA SER A 393 16.63 -33.71 12.73
C SER A 393 17.29 -34.28 14.01
N ARG A 394 18.62 -34.34 14.10
CA ARG A 394 19.35 -34.66 15.36
C ARG A 394 19.09 -33.64 16.47
N TRP A 395 18.62 -32.44 16.11
CA TRP A 395 18.31 -31.34 17.04
C TRP A 395 16.80 -31.16 17.27
N LEU A 396 15.97 -32.14 16.88
CA LEU A 396 14.52 -32.05 17.02
C LEU A 396 14.11 -31.96 18.50
N VAL A 397 13.32 -30.93 18.85
CA VAL A 397 12.84 -30.68 20.22
C VAL A 397 11.32 -30.58 20.24
N ASP A 398 10.67 -31.62 20.76
CA ASP A 398 9.21 -31.70 20.92
C ASP A 398 8.84 -31.91 22.40
N ARG A 399 9.35 -31.01 23.26
CA ARG A 399 9.13 -31.03 24.71
C ARG A 399 8.97 -29.60 25.28
N ASP A 400 8.72 -29.51 26.57
CA ASP A 400 8.69 -28.24 27.30
C ASP A 400 10.10 -27.63 27.47
N HIS A 401 10.14 -26.30 27.61
CA HIS A 401 11.36 -25.53 27.83
C HIS A 401 11.91 -25.76 29.25
N ASP A 402 13.24 -25.76 29.35
CA ASP A 402 14.02 -25.81 30.57
C ASP A 402 15.23 -24.86 30.45
N GLU A 403 15.95 -24.60 31.56
CA GLU A 403 17.07 -23.65 31.57
C GLU A 403 18.38 -24.16 30.93
N HIS A 404 18.41 -25.41 30.44
CA HIS A 404 19.57 -26.02 29.80
C HIS A 404 19.38 -26.19 28.27
N LEU A 405 18.18 -25.91 27.75
CA LEU A 405 17.83 -26.04 26.34
C LEU A 405 18.55 -24.98 25.49
N VAL A 406 19.77 -25.26 25.01
CA VAL A 406 20.56 -24.35 24.16
C VAL A 406 19.91 -24.08 22.80
N MET A 407 19.40 -25.13 22.17
CA MET A 407 18.97 -25.15 20.77
C MET A 407 17.82 -26.13 20.60
N GLY A 408 16.89 -25.83 19.68
CA GLY A 408 15.84 -26.78 19.28
C GLY A 408 15.37 -26.55 17.86
N TYR A 409 15.25 -27.64 17.10
CA TYR A 409 14.75 -27.65 15.73
C TYR A 409 13.34 -28.25 15.65
N LYS A 410 12.54 -27.74 14.71
CA LYS A 410 11.22 -28.24 14.35
C LYS A 410 11.13 -28.36 12.82
N PRO A 411 10.80 -29.54 12.25
CA PRO A 411 10.61 -29.72 10.82
C PRO A 411 9.23 -29.18 10.36
N ALA A 412 9.15 -28.80 9.09
CA ALA A 412 7.90 -28.37 8.47
C ALA A 412 6.88 -29.53 8.36
N GLY A 413 5.65 -29.29 8.77
CA GLY A 413 4.56 -30.25 8.78
C GLY A 413 4.27 -30.89 10.14
N HIS A 414 4.99 -30.48 11.19
CA HIS A 414 4.85 -31.02 12.55
C HIS A 414 3.59 -30.51 13.26
N GLY A 415 3.27 -29.23 13.09
CA GLY A 415 2.08 -28.59 13.68
C GLY A 415 0.92 -28.47 12.68
N ASN A 416 -0.22 -27.96 13.16
CA ASN A 416 -1.40 -27.74 12.32
C ASN A 416 -1.27 -26.43 11.53
N GLY A 417 -1.72 -26.44 10.27
CA GLY A 417 -1.62 -25.30 9.38
C GLY A 417 -2.71 -24.24 9.58
N PRO A 418 -2.63 -23.10 8.88
CA PRO A 418 -3.69 -22.12 8.81
C PRO A 418 -4.85 -22.59 7.92
N VAL A 419 -4.69 -23.60 7.06
CA VAL A 419 -5.81 -24.21 6.32
C VAL A 419 -6.31 -25.43 7.08
N GLU A 420 -7.62 -25.60 7.19
CA GLU A 420 -8.22 -26.73 7.89
C GLU A 420 -7.76 -28.07 7.28
N GLY A 421 -7.48 -29.05 8.15
CA GLY A 421 -6.93 -30.36 7.76
C GLY A 421 -5.46 -30.37 7.31
N LYS A 422 -4.87 -29.23 6.94
CA LYS A 422 -3.46 -29.12 6.49
C LYS A 422 -2.48 -28.94 7.65
N LYS A 423 -1.20 -29.08 7.33
CA LYS A 423 -0.08 -28.93 8.28
C LYS A 423 0.65 -27.61 8.08
N ASP A 424 1.48 -27.25 9.04
CA ASP A 424 2.26 -26.01 8.98
C ASP A 424 3.39 -26.06 7.96
N GLY A 425 3.64 -24.91 7.33
CA GLY A 425 4.59 -24.72 6.25
C GLY A 425 5.84 -23.98 6.69
N PHE A 426 6.42 -24.36 7.83
CA PHE A 426 7.70 -23.79 8.28
C PHE A 426 8.58 -24.79 9.03
N GLU A 427 9.86 -24.81 8.67
CA GLU A 427 10.90 -25.27 9.57
C GLU A 427 11.27 -24.14 10.53
N GLY A 428 11.59 -24.47 11.78
CA GLY A 428 12.04 -23.49 12.78
C GLY A 428 13.24 -23.99 13.57
N LEU A 429 14.28 -23.15 13.66
CA LEU A 429 15.43 -23.33 14.53
C LEU A 429 15.38 -22.26 15.63
N MET A 430 15.23 -22.67 16.88
CA MET A 430 15.28 -21.81 18.06
C MET A 430 16.65 -21.91 18.75
N LEU A 431 17.22 -20.75 19.10
CA LEU A 431 18.51 -20.58 19.77
C LEU A 431 18.28 -19.75 21.04
N PHE A 432 18.50 -20.33 22.21
CA PHE A 432 18.05 -19.78 23.49
C PHE A 432 19.13 -18.94 24.17
N GLU A 433 18.81 -17.68 24.47
CA GLU A 433 19.78 -16.67 24.89
C GLU A 433 20.52 -17.04 26.18
N HIS A 434 19.78 -17.39 27.23
CA HIS A 434 20.32 -17.63 28.57
C HIS A 434 21.35 -18.78 28.64
N PRO A 435 21.09 -19.98 28.08
CA PRO A 435 22.11 -21.03 28.02
C PRO A 435 23.24 -20.70 27.02
N ILE A 436 22.99 -20.00 25.91
CA ILE A 436 24.04 -19.60 24.95
C ILE A 436 25.05 -18.62 25.56
N SER A 437 24.60 -17.74 26.46
CA SER A 437 25.49 -16.81 27.19
C SER A 437 26.40 -17.52 28.20
N LYS A 438 26.08 -18.75 28.62
CA LYS A 438 26.85 -19.56 29.59
C LYS A 438 27.91 -20.47 28.94
N ILE A 439 27.84 -20.70 27.62
CA ILE A 439 28.85 -21.46 26.87
C ILE A 439 30.18 -20.70 26.90
N GLN A 440 31.33 -21.38 26.86
CA GLN A 440 32.63 -20.69 26.83
C GLN A 440 33.01 -20.32 25.40
N ASP A 441 33.24 -21.33 24.56
CA ASP A 441 33.70 -21.20 23.18
C ASP A 441 32.96 -22.16 22.22
N ALA A 442 33.30 -22.10 20.93
CA ALA A 442 32.71 -22.92 19.87
C ALA A 442 32.79 -24.44 20.13
N SER A 443 33.88 -24.94 20.72
CA SER A 443 34.04 -26.37 21.02
C SER A 443 33.14 -26.86 22.16
N SER A 444 32.60 -25.93 22.96
CA SER A 444 31.64 -26.19 24.03
C SER A 444 30.17 -26.04 23.58
N PHE A 445 29.90 -25.71 22.30
CA PHE A 445 28.55 -25.49 21.81
C PHE A 445 27.86 -26.81 21.38
N PRO A 446 26.73 -27.22 22.00
CA PRO A 446 25.97 -28.38 21.57
C PRO A 446 25.12 -28.02 20.34
N GLY A 447 25.71 -28.12 19.16
CA GLY A 447 25.08 -27.86 17.87
C GLY A 447 25.94 -28.31 16.69
N PRO A 448 25.48 -28.10 15.44
CA PRO A 448 26.28 -28.35 14.24
C PRO A 448 27.34 -27.25 14.02
N ASP A 449 28.42 -27.60 13.32
CA ASP A 449 29.59 -26.71 13.13
C ASP A 449 29.24 -25.36 12.48
N VAL A 450 28.22 -25.32 11.62
CA VAL A 450 27.75 -24.08 10.97
C VAL A 450 27.20 -23.03 11.96
N ILE A 451 26.82 -23.44 13.17
CA ILE A 451 26.38 -22.55 14.26
C ILE A 451 27.52 -22.34 15.26
N SER A 452 28.20 -23.41 15.70
CA SER A 452 29.24 -23.31 16.73
C SER A 452 30.40 -22.40 16.30
N THR A 453 30.80 -22.46 15.03
CA THR A 453 31.87 -21.60 14.46
C THR A 453 31.48 -20.12 14.39
N ARG A 454 30.19 -19.78 14.44
CA ARG A 454 29.67 -18.40 14.42
C ARG A 454 29.08 -17.95 15.77
N LEU A 455 29.46 -18.63 16.87
CA LEU A 455 28.91 -18.37 18.21
C LEU A 455 28.99 -16.91 18.65
N GLU A 456 30.07 -16.19 18.31
CA GLU A 456 30.24 -14.79 18.72
C GLU A 456 29.38 -13.81 17.89
N GLU A 457 29.17 -14.10 16.60
CA GLU A 457 28.23 -13.35 15.75
C GLU A 457 26.79 -13.52 16.25
N LEU A 458 26.42 -14.77 16.62
CA LEU A 458 25.14 -15.11 17.22
C LEU A 458 24.92 -14.39 18.56
N ARG A 459 25.95 -14.33 19.41
CA ARG A 459 25.90 -13.59 20.68
C ARG A 459 25.73 -12.09 20.48
N GLN A 460 26.45 -11.51 19.53
CA GLN A 460 26.38 -10.09 19.23
C GLN A 460 24.97 -9.70 18.74
N ALA A 461 24.40 -10.48 17.81
CA ALA A 461 23.03 -10.27 17.33
C ALA A 461 21.98 -10.43 18.46
N ILE A 462 22.06 -11.50 19.27
CA ILE A 462 21.17 -11.72 20.42
C ILE A 462 21.27 -10.56 21.43
N SER A 463 22.48 -10.10 21.75
CA SER A 463 22.73 -8.98 22.67
C SER A 463 22.12 -7.66 22.17
N SER A 464 22.27 -7.36 20.88
CA SER A 464 21.63 -6.21 20.23
C SER A 464 20.11 -6.30 20.27
N PHE A 465 19.53 -7.43 19.85
CA PHE A 465 18.07 -7.59 19.84
C PHE A 465 17.45 -7.57 21.25
N ARG A 466 18.14 -8.13 22.26
CA ARG A 466 17.75 -7.97 23.67
C ARG A 466 17.76 -6.50 24.10
N SER A 467 18.83 -5.77 23.74
CA SER A 467 18.98 -4.36 24.08
C SER A 467 17.87 -3.50 23.46
N ILE A 468 17.47 -3.79 22.21
CA ILE A 468 16.32 -3.16 21.56
C ILE A 468 15.02 -3.49 22.30
N GLY A 469 14.74 -4.77 22.56
CA GLY A 469 13.50 -5.16 23.24
C GLY A 469 13.35 -4.56 24.65
N VAL A 470 14.44 -4.54 25.43
CA VAL A 470 14.45 -3.91 26.76
C VAL A 470 14.31 -2.38 26.68
N LEU A 471 14.90 -1.73 25.67
CA LEU A 471 14.69 -0.30 25.41
C LEU A 471 13.21 0.00 25.11
N LEU A 472 12.55 -0.80 24.26
CA LEU A 472 11.13 -0.60 23.94
C LEU A 472 10.26 -0.69 25.21
N LEU A 473 10.48 -1.69 26.06
CA LEU A 473 9.76 -1.84 27.34
C LEU A 473 9.98 -0.64 28.28
N ALA A 474 11.21 -0.14 28.38
CA ALA A 474 11.52 1.04 29.18
C ALA A 474 10.84 2.30 28.64
N ARG A 475 10.87 2.51 27.32
CA ARG A 475 10.26 3.68 26.65
C ARG A 475 8.72 3.67 26.72
N ILE A 476 8.09 2.50 26.66
CA ILE A 476 6.65 2.34 26.93
C ILE A 476 6.34 2.64 28.40
N SER A 477 7.17 2.14 29.33
CA SER A 477 6.98 2.40 30.77
C SER A 477 7.12 3.88 31.14
N GLU A 478 8.07 4.59 30.52
CA GLU A 478 8.22 6.05 30.60
C GLU A 478 6.97 6.77 30.07
N ALA A 479 6.46 6.36 28.90
CA ALA A 479 5.29 6.99 28.27
C ALA A 479 3.99 6.78 29.06
N LEU A 480 3.88 5.66 29.78
CA LEU A 480 2.79 5.38 30.73
C LEU A 480 3.00 6.04 32.11
N GLY A 481 4.16 6.65 32.37
CA GLY A 481 4.48 7.27 33.66
C GLY A 481 4.63 6.27 34.82
N LEU A 482 5.03 5.03 34.53
CA LEU A 482 5.17 3.97 35.54
C LEU A 482 6.32 4.26 36.51
N SER A 483 6.14 3.89 37.77
CA SER A 483 7.21 3.86 38.77
C SER A 483 8.16 2.68 38.53
N GLU A 484 9.37 2.76 39.08
CA GLU A 484 10.46 1.80 38.83
C GLU A 484 10.10 0.35 39.19
N ASP A 485 9.21 0.14 40.17
CA ASP A 485 8.68 -1.15 40.61
C ASP A 485 7.60 -1.73 39.70
N LEU A 486 6.94 -0.90 38.88
CA LEU A 486 5.91 -1.29 37.91
C LEU A 486 6.43 -1.35 36.46
N ALA A 487 7.64 -0.85 36.21
CA ALA A 487 8.19 -0.70 34.86
C ALA A 487 8.48 -2.06 34.19
N PHE A 488 8.02 -2.22 32.93
CA PHE A 488 7.94 -3.52 32.26
C PHE A 488 9.31 -4.19 32.04
N GLN A 489 10.40 -3.43 31.95
CA GLN A 489 11.76 -3.98 31.86
C GLN A 489 12.21 -4.77 33.11
N GLN A 490 11.56 -4.60 34.28
CA GLN A 490 11.87 -5.34 35.50
C GLN A 490 11.61 -6.86 35.39
N TYR A 491 10.80 -7.26 34.41
CA TYR A 491 10.48 -8.67 34.10
C TYR A 491 11.57 -9.34 33.23
N HIS A 492 12.61 -8.60 32.84
CA HIS A 492 13.63 -9.00 31.87
C HIS A 492 15.06 -8.60 32.32
N ARG A 493 15.41 -8.84 33.59
CA ARG A 493 16.75 -8.56 34.14
C ARG A 493 17.84 -9.36 33.39
N LYS A 494 19.00 -8.73 33.21
CA LYS A 494 20.04 -9.17 32.26
C LYS A 494 20.49 -10.63 32.50
N ASP A 495 20.92 -10.93 33.72
CA ASP A 495 21.61 -12.18 34.05
C ASP A 495 20.65 -13.28 34.57
N ALA A 496 19.34 -13.04 34.51
CA ALA A 496 18.31 -13.92 35.04
C ALA A 496 17.89 -15.01 34.04
N VAL A 497 17.39 -16.12 34.59
CA VAL A 497 16.95 -17.28 33.81
C VAL A 497 15.68 -16.94 33.04
N CYS A 498 15.72 -17.03 31.70
CA CYS A 498 14.58 -16.72 30.84
C CYS A 498 14.51 -17.68 29.63
N PRO A 499 13.31 -17.99 29.10
CA PRO A 499 13.12 -18.83 27.92
C PRO A 499 13.22 -18.03 26.60
N THR A 500 13.79 -16.83 26.63
CA THR A 500 14.00 -15.92 25.50
C THR A 500 14.87 -16.56 24.42
N ALA A 501 14.49 -16.37 23.15
CA ALA A 501 15.10 -17.09 22.04
C ALA A 501 15.15 -16.29 20.75
N LEU A 502 16.20 -16.51 19.96
CA LEU A 502 16.27 -16.16 18.55
C LEU A 502 15.77 -17.34 17.71
N GLY A 503 14.69 -17.13 16.97
CA GLY A 503 14.17 -18.04 15.95
C GLY A 503 14.73 -17.69 14.58
N LEU A 504 15.33 -18.66 13.91
CA LEU A 504 15.65 -18.65 12.49
C LEU A 504 14.60 -19.53 11.81
N LEU A 505 13.68 -18.94 11.05
CA LEU A 505 12.55 -19.66 10.42
C LEU A 505 12.71 -19.71 8.90
N LYS A 506 12.34 -20.84 8.29
CA LYS A 506 12.29 -21.07 6.84
C LYS A 506 10.94 -21.64 6.46
N TYR A 507 10.20 -20.97 5.58
CA TYR A 507 8.89 -21.44 5.13
C TYR A 507 8.99 -22.31 3.88
N THR A 508 8.07 -23.27 3.76
CA THR A 508 7.95 -24.15 2.60
C THR A 508 7.43 -23.40 1.38
N LEU A 509 7.85 -23.82 0.19
CA LEU A 509 7.25 -23.33 -1.05
C LEU A 509 5.92 -24.06 -1.25
N ALA A 510 4.80 -23.33 -1.23
CA ALA A 510 3.47 -23.91 -1.34
C ALA A 510 3.23 -24.68 -2.66
N GLU A 511 3.99 -24.37 -3.71
CA GLU A 511 4.01 -25.08 -5.00
C GLU A 511 4.67 -26.48 -4.91
N VAL A 512 5.57 -26.66 -3.94
CA VAL A 512 6.36 -27.90 -3.75
C VAL A 512 5.76 -28.78 -2.65
N GLU A 513 5.23 -28.17 -1.58
CA GLU A 513 4.59 -28.88 -0.46
C GLU A 513 3.19 -28.29 -0.17
N PRO A 514 2.20 -28.48 -1.06
CA PRO A 514 0.88 -27.81 -0.97
C PRO A 514 0.05 -28.20 0.27
N ASP A 515 0.40 -29.28 0.97
CA ASP A 515 -0.23 -29.70 2.23
C ASP A 515 0.42 -29.08 3.48
N LYS A 516 1.52 -28.32 3.30
CA LYS A 516 2.26 -27.61 4.33
C LYS A 516 2.21 -26.11 4.05
N VAL A 517 1.30 -25.41 4.71
CA VAL A 517 1.04 -23.98 4.47
C VAL A 517 1.45 -23.18 5.70
N GLY A 518 2.31 -22.17 5.51
CA GLY A 518 2.54 -21.07 6.46
C GLY A 518 2.50 -21.41 7.95
N GLN A 519 1.67 -20.69 8.72
CA GLN A 519 1.48 -20.91 10.17
C GLN A 519 0.08 -20.45 10.61
N ILE A 520 -0.55 -21.21 11.51
CA ILE A 520 -1.89 -20.99 12.07
C ILE A 520 -2.04 -19.64 12.80
N ALA A 521 -3.27 -19.17 13.01
CA ALA A 521 -3.54 -17.95 13.76
C ALA A 521 -3.23 -18.09 15.26
N HIS A 522 -2.55 -17.09 15.83
CA HIS A 522 -2.16 -17.05 17.24
C HIS A 522 -1.84 -15.64 17.72
N SER A 523 -1.82 -15.45 19.05
CA SER A 523 -1.02 -14.41 19.71
C SER A 523 0.30 -15.00 20.22
N ASP A 524 1.31 -14.16 20.45
CA ASP A 524 2.62 -14.58 20.94
C ASP A 524 2.65 -14.78 22.46
N ALA A 525 3.34 -15.82 22.96
CA ALA A 525 3.42 -16.09 24.39
C ALA A 525 4.27 -15.07 25.19
N GLY A 526 5.15 -14.33 24.53
CA GLY A 526 6.18 -13.50 25.16
C GLY A 526 5.72 -12.10 25.56
N SER A 527 6.69 -11.20 25.75
CA SER A 527 6.44 -9.77 25.96
C SER A 527 6.49 -9.00 24.64
N LEU A 528 7.57 -9.19 23.87
CA LEU A 528 7.75 -8.58 22.55
C LEU A 528 8.37 -9.59 21.58
N SER A 529 7.90 -9.58 20.34
CA SER A 529 8.53 -10.27 19.21
C SER A 529 9.08 -9.24 18.24
N ILE A 530 10.35 -9.39 17.84
CA ILE A 530 11.03 -8.53 16.86
C ILE A 530 11.34 -9.37 15.63
N VAL A 531 10.66 -9.11 14.52
CA VAL A 531 10.68 -9.93 13.30
C VAL A 531 11.30 -9.16 12.13
N PHE A 532 12.39 -9.68 11.58
CA PHE A 532 12.91 -9.26 10.28
C PHE A 532 12.53 -10.30 9.22
N THR A 533 12.00 -9.83 8.08
CA THR A 533 11.70 -10.67 6.91
C THR A 533 11.74 -9.83 5.64
N GLU A 534 12.28 -10.40 4.56
CA GLU A 534 12.39 -9.77 3.23
C GLU A 534 11.33 -10.26 2.23
N VAL A 535 10.64 -11.34 2.58
CA VAL A 535 9.60 -12.00 1.76
C VAL A 535 8.30 -11.96 2.54
N ALA A 536 7.22 -11.61 1.85
CA ALA A 536 5.96 -11.31 2.49
C ALA A 536 5.20 -12.57 2.96
N GLY A 537 4.14 -12.36 3.72
CA GLY A 537 3.26 -13.45 4.18
C GLY A 537 2.75 -13.35 5.61
N LEU A 538 3.24 -12.40 6.41
CA LEU A 538 2.72 -12.14 7.75
C LEU A 538 1.39 -11.38 7.66
N GLN A 539 0.31 -11.95 8.20
CA GLN A 539 -0.99 -11.30 8.35
C GLN A 539 -1.28 -10.99 9.82
N VAL A 540 -1.96 -9.88 10.09
CA VAL A 540 -2.52 -9.48 11.38
C VAL A 540 -4.04 -9.26 11.26
N LEU A 541 -4.79 -9.69 12.27
CA LEU A 541 -6.22 -9.40 12.44
C LEU A 541 -6.34 -8.18 13.35
N LYS A 542 -6.95 -7.09 12.84
CA LYS A 542 -7.08 -5.85 13.62
C LYS A 542 -8.09 -6.02 14.78
N PRO A 543 -7.85 -5.42 15.95
CA PRO A 543 -8.79 -5.45 17.07
C PRO A 543 -10.17 -4.92 16.66
N LYS A 544 -11.22 -5.68 17.00
CA LYS A 544 -12.63 -5.40 16.66
C LYS A 544 -12.97 -5.48 15.16
N GLU A 545 -12.04 -5.90 14.31
CA GLU A 545 -12.29 -6.24 12.90
C GLU A 545 -12.29 -7.78 12.71
N GLU A 546 -12.91 -8.24 11.62
CA GLU A 546 -12.91 -9.65 11.19
C GLU A 546 -11.97 -9.87 9.97
N THR A 547 -11.42 -8.79 9.42
CA THR A 547 -10.56 -8.80 8.23
C THR A 547 -9.09 -8.97 8.59
N TRP A 548 -8.45 -9.94 7.95
CA TRP A 548 -6.99 -10.12 8.00
C TRP A 548 -6.29 -9.18 7.02
N TYR A 549 -5.23 -8.52 7.49
CA TYR A 549 -4.40 -7.62 6.68
C TYR A 549 -2.98 -8.15 6.64
N TYR A 550 -2.35 -8.15 5.45
CA TYR A 550 -0.92 -8.41 5.36
C TYR A 550 -0.08 -7.28 5.96
N ILE A 551 1.17 -7.61 6.28
CA ILE A 551 2.20 -6.66 6.66
C ILE A 551 3.34 -6.80 5.65
N ALA A 552 3.48 -5.83 4.75
CA ALA A 552 4.58 -5.76 3.80
C ALA A 552 5.95 -5.82 4.50
N PRO A 553 6.93 -6.59 3.97
CA PRO A 553 8.34 -6.38 4.25
C PRO A 553 8.73 -4.92 4.02
N LYS A 554 9.59 -4.35 4.88
CA LYS A 554 10.19 -3.03 4.68
C LYS A 554 11.71 -3.13 4.90
N PRO A 555 12.53 -2.93 3.85
CA PRO A 555 13.98 -2.93 3.99
C PRO A 555 14.46 -1.99 5.11
N GLY A 556 15.38 -2.48 5.94
CA GLY A 556 15.90 -1.74 7.09
C GLY A 556 15.01 -1.66 8.34
N HIS A 557 13.82 -2.30 8.32
CA HIS A 557 12.88 -2.28 9.45
C HIS A 557 12.66 -3.68 10.03
N ALA A 558 12.39 -3.75 11.33
CA ALA A 558 11.69 -4.89 11.92
C ALA A 558 10.18 -4.64 11.91
N VAL A 559 9.38 -5.70 11.87
CA VAL A 559 8.01 -5.69 12.41
C VAL A 559 8.12 -6.09 13.88
N VAL A 560 7.54 -5.32 14.78
CA VAL A 560 7.52 -5.60 16.22
C VAL A 560 6.09 -5.78 16.68
N ASN A 561 5.85 -6.82 17.50
CA ASN A 561 4.54 -7.05 18.10
C ASN A 561 4.58 -7.36 19.59
N VAL A 562 3.50 -6.99 20.28
CA VAL A 562 3.24 -7.24 21.70
C VAL A 562 2.69 -8.65 21.89
N GLY A 563 3.24 -9.38 22.86
CA GLY A 563 2.76 -10.71 23.26
C GLY A 563 1.84 -10.71 24.48
N ASP A 564 1.21 -11.85 24.73
CA ASP A 564 0.26 -12.10 25.82
C ASP A 564 0.82 -11.72 27.19
N ALA A 565 2.09 -12.04 27.48
CA ALA A 565 2.67 -11.77 28.79
C ALA A 565 2.79 -10.25 29.06
N LEU A 566 3.14 -9.45 28.06
CA LEU A 566 3.16 -7.99 28.20
C LEU A 566 1.75 -7.39 28.25
N ARG A 567 0.79 -7.96 27.52
CA ARG A 567 -0.64 -7.63 27.66
C ARG A 567 -1.16 -7.92 29.07
N PHE A 568 -0.76 -9.01 29.69
CA PHE A 568 -1.09 -9.36 31.08
C PHE A 568 -0.38 -8.46 32.10
N ILE A 569 0.94 -8.26 31.98
CA ILE A 569 1.74 -7.37 32.84
C ILE A 569 1.21 -5.92 32.80
N SER A 570 0.75 -5.44 31.64
CA SER A 570 0.15 -4.11 31.47
C SER A 570 -1.34 -4.04 31.85
N GLY A 571 -1.93 -5.09 32.44
CA GLY A 571 -3.34 -5.10 32.85
C GLY A 571 -4.34 -4.97 31.69
N GLY A 572 -3.94 -5.37 30.48
CA GLY A 572 -4.71 -5.22 29.25
C GLY A 572 -4.60 -3.84 28.58
N ALA A 573 -3.70 -2.95 29.04
CA ALA A 573 -3.50 -1.64 28.41
C ALA A 573 -2.78 -1.72 27.05
N LEU A 574 -1.93 -2.74 26.86
CA LEU A 574 -1.25 -3.02 25.59
C LEU A 574 -1.92 -4.21 24.89
N GLU A 575 -2.18 -4.10 23.59
CA GLU A 575 -2.94 -5.11 22.84
C GLU A 575 -2.02 -6.20 22.25
N SER A 576 -2.47 -7.44 22.21
CA SER A 576 -1.75 -8.55 21.57
C SER A 576 -2.62 -9.14 20.46
N SER A 577 -2.48 -8.55 19.27
CA SER A 577 -3.30 -8.91 18.11
C SER A 577 -2.92 -10.27 17.53
N LEU A 578 -3.93 -10.95 16.97
CA LEU A 578 -3.73 -12.23 16.31
C LEU A 578 -3.01 -12.04 14.99
N HIS A 579 -2.05 -12.90 14.75
CA HIS A 579 -1.30 -12.97 13.51
C HIS A 579 -1.21 -14.42 13.00
N ARG A 580 -1.02 -14.57 11.70
CA ARG A 580 -0.86 -15.85 11.00
C ARG A 580 0.11 -15.66 9.83
N ILE A 581 0.69 -16.74 9.32
CA ILE A 581 1.52 -16.68 8.12
C ILE A 581 0.79 -17.37 6.98
N ILE A 582 0.51 -16.64 5.90
CA ILE A 582 -0.09 -17.11 4.65
C ILE A 582 0.86 -16.77 3.50
N PRO A 583 1.34 -17.73 2.68
CA PRO A 583 2.16 -17.43 1.50
C PRO A 583 1.47 -16.41 0.60
N HIS A 584 2.16 -15.31 0.25
CA HIS A 584 1.57 -14.26 -0.58
C HIS A 584 1.70 -14.59 -2.07
N LYS A 585 0.65 -14.30 -2.85
CA LYS A 585 0.51 -14.67 -4.27
C LYS A 585 1.62 -14.11 -5.16
N ASP A 586 2.06 -12.87 -4.90
CA ASP A 586 3.07 -12.19 -5.71
C ASP A 586 4.51 -12.58 -5.28
N GLU A 587 4.64 -13.36 -4.19
CA GLU A 587 5.89 -13.91 -3.65
C GLU A 587 6.02 -15.44 -3.83
N MET A 588 5.15 -16.05 -4.64
CA MET A 588 5.22 -17.48 -4.94
C MET A 588 6.57 -17.87 -5.58
N GLY A 589 7.06 -19.06 -5.24
CA GLY A 589 8.41 -19.53 -5.61
C GLY A 589 9.58 -18.94 -4.79
N ARG A 590 9.40 -17.84 -4.03
CA ARG A 590 10.48 -17.27 -3.19
C ARG A 590 10.56 -17.96 -1.82
N HIS A 591 11.77 -18.35 -1.41
CA HIS A 591 11.99 -18.87 -0.05
C HIS A 591 11.88 -17.75 0.99
N LYS A 592 10.79 -17.75 1.75
CA LYS A 592 10.63 -16.86 2.91
C LYS A 592 11.51 -17.33 4.06
N TYR A 593 12.46 -16.49 4.45
CA TYR A 593 13.15 -16.58 5.74
C TYR A 593 12.61 -15.53 6.71
N SER A 594 12.67 -15.79 8.01
CA SER A 594 12.33 -14.81 9.04
C SER A 594 13.23 -14.97 10.26
N ILE A 595 13.86 -13.87 10.67
CA ILE A 595 14.66 -13.77 11.89
C ILE A 595 13.75 -13.18 12.95
N VAL A 596 13.39 -13.96 13.98
CA VAL A 596 12.44 -13.55 15.02
C VAL A 596 13.07 -13.65 16.40
N TYR A 597 13.26 -12.52 17.07
CA TYR A 597 13.72 -12.49 18.46
C TYR A 597 12.52 -12.39 19.40
N LEU A 598 12.29 -13.44 20.18
CA LEU A 598 11.16 -13.62 21.10
C LEU A 598 11.57 -13.25 22.53
N LEU A 599 11.42 -11.97 22.90
CA LEU A 599 11.69 -11.50 24.26
C LEU A 599 10.59 -11.99 25.21
N ARG A 600 10.94 -12.86 26.15
CA ARG A 600 10.04 -13.47 27.13
C ARG A 600 10.43 -13.07 28.56
N PRO A 601 9.48 -13.00 29.52
CA PRO A 601 9.80 -12.76 30.92
C PRO A 601 10.75 -13.81 31.51
N GLU A 602 11.38 -13.48 32.63
CA GLU A 602 12.12 -14.45 33.45
C GLU A 602 11.25 -15.65 33.85
N MET A 603 11.87 -16.81 34.02
CA MET A 603 11.16 -18.08 34.28
C MET A 603 10.29 -18.03 35.53
N ASP A 604 10.75 -17.34 36.57
CA ASP A 604 10.06 -17.12 37.85
C ASP A 604 9.31 -15.77 37.93
N ALA A 605 9.27 -14.96 36.86
CA ALA A 605 8.50 -13.71 36.90
C ALA A 605 6.99 -14.01 36.91
N GLU A 606 6.28 -13.43 37.87
CA GLU A 606 4.85 -13.67 38.09
C GLU A 606 3.99 -12.55 37.49
N PHE A 607 2.93 -12.93 36.77
CA PHE A 607 1.91 -12.02 36.21
C PHE A 607 0.52 -12.68 36.24
N VAL A 608 -0.53 -11.87 36.05
CA VAL A 608 -1.93 -12.31 36.17
C VAL A 608 -2.62 -12.21 34.81
N ASP A 609 -3.25 -13.30 34.35
CA ASP A 609 -4.00 -13.31 33.09
C ASP A 609 -5.38 -12.64 33.21
N ALA A 610 -6.08 -12.55 32.09
CA ALA A 610 -7.40 -11.92 32.00
C ALA A 610 -8.50 -12.62 32.82
N ASP A 611 -8.30 -13.89 33.18
CA ASP A 611 -9.21 -14.69 34.02
C ASP A 611 -8.85 -14.60 35.52
N GLY A 612 -7.84 -13.80 35.87
CA GLY A 612 -7.38 -13.58 37.23
C GLY A 612 -6.42 -14.66 37.75
N LYS A 613 -5.90 -15.53 36.88
CA LYS A 613 -4.95 -16.58 37.28
C LYS A 613 -3.51 -16.03 37.27
N VAL A 614 -2.80 -16.28 38.37
CA VAL A 614 -1.34 -16.07 38.46
C VAL A 614 -0.60 -17.13 37.64
N TRP A 615 0.39 -16.70 36.87
CA TRP A 615 1.32 -17.54 36.11
C TRP A 615 2.77 -17.13 36.38
N LYS A 616 3.67 -18.10 36.40
CA LYS A 616 5.10 -17.85 36.17
C LYS A 616 5.44 -17.82 34.68
N GLY A 617 6.45 -17.03 34.31
CA GLY A 617 6.89 -16.87 32.93
C GLY A 617 7.20 -18.18 32.20
N LEU A 618 7.83 -19.16 32.87
CA LEU A 618 8.06 -20.48 32.29
C LEU A 618 6.78 -21.32 32.15
N GLU A 619 5.90 -21.28 33.15
CA GLU A 619 4.64 -22.03 33.16
C GLU A 619 3.69 -21.56 32.05
N TRP A 620 3.57 -20.24 31.89
CA TRP A 620 2.82 -19.63 30.79
C TRP A 620 3.42 -20.01 29.43
N THR A 621 4.74 -19.86 29.29
CA THR A 621 5.47 -20.22 28.06
C THR A 621 5.20 -21.68 27.69
N ASN A 622 5.35 -22.62 28.62
CA ASN A 622 5.15 -24.04 28.36
C ASN A 622 3.68 -24.40 28.14
N LYS A 623 2.72 -23.77 28.84
CA LYS A 623 1.28 -23.95 28.53
C LYS A 623 0.96 -23.54 27.09
N LYS A 624 1.47 -22.41 26.60
CA LYS A 624 1.22 -21.96 25.23
C LYS A 624 1.85 -22.92 24.20
N HIS A 625 3.10 -23.35 24.42
CA HIS A 625 3.75 -24.32 23.52
C HIS A 625 3.08 -25.70 23.54
N ALA A 626 2.53 -26.15 24.67
CA ALA A 626 1.72 -27.36 24.73
C ALA A 626 0.47 -27.25 23.84
N VAL A 627 -0.21 -26.09 23.82
CA VAL A 627 -1.35 -25.84 22.92
C VAL A 627 -0.90 -25.79 21.45
N PHE A 628 0.25 -25.18 21.12
CA PHE A 628 0.79 -25.23 19.76
C PHE A 628 1.12 -26.64 19.25
N ARG A 629 1.44 -27.59 20.13
CA ARG A 629 1.65 -29.02 19.80
C ARG A 629 0.36 -29.86 19.80
N ALA A 630 -0.74 -29.33 20.34
CA ALA A 630 -1.97 -30.09 20.53
C ALA A 630 -2.74 -30.34 19.21
N PRO A 631 -3.65 -31.34 19.16
CA PRO A 631 -4.57 -31.51 18.04
C PRO A 631 -5.45 -30.28 17.80
N ALA A 632 -5.93 -30.09 16.57
CA ALA A 632 -6.79 -28.95 16.21
C ALA A 632 -8.03 -28.81 17.13
N GLU A 633 -8.63 -29.93 17.54
CA GLU A 633 -9.74 -29.97 18.49
C GLU A 633 -9.39 -29.41 19.88
N GLU A 634 -8.13 -29.42 20.31
CA GLU A 634 -7.67 -28.84 21.58
C GLU A 634 -7.16 -27.40 21.39
N GLN A 635 -6.59 -27.09 20.23
CA GLN A 635 -6.24 -25.73 19.82
C GLN A 635 -7.46 -24.80 19.73
N ALA A 636 -8.64 -25.36 19.40
CA ALA A 636 -9.92 -24.66 19.40
C ALA A 636 -10.51 -24.43 20.81
N LYS A 637 -9.93 -24.99 21.89
CA LYS A 637 -10.52 -24.96 23.25
C LYS A 637 -9.82 -23.93 24.15
N GLY A 638 -10.62 -23.02 24.68
CA GLY A 638 -10.19 -21.95 25.57
C GLY A 638 -9.44 -20.83 24.84
N THR A 639 -9.02 -19.84 25.61
CA THR A 639 -8.41 -18.60 25.11
C THR A 639 -6.92 -18.71 24.79
N TYR A 640 -6.27 -19.86 25.06
CA TYR A 640 -4.81 -19.95 25.07
C TYR A 640 -4.12 -19.72 23.72
N LEU A 641 -4.68 -20.17 22.59
CA LEU A 641 -4.04 -19.97 21.28
C LEU A 641 -4.29 -18.55 20.73
N THR A 642 -5.54 -18.10 20.76
CA THR A 642 -6.05 -16.96 20.00
C THR A 642 -6.78 -15.90 20.84
N GLY A 643 -6.70 -15.97 22.18
CA GLY A 643 -7.46 -15.08 23.08
C GLY A 643 -8.98 -15.23 22.99
N ARG A 644 -9.49 -16.20 22.21
CA ARG A 644 -10.90 -16.35 21.82
C ARG A 644 -11.28 -17.83 21.85
N ASP A 645 -12.14 -18.24 22.78
CA ASP A 645 -12.64 -19.62 22.84
C ASP A 645 -13.38 -20.01 21.54
N GLY A 646 -13.17 -21.25 21.08
CA GLY A 646 -13.73 -21.76 19.82
C GLY A 646 -13.09 -21.23 18.53
N TYR A 647 -12.19 -20.25 18.56
CA TYR A 647 -11.69 -19.57 17.36
C TYR A 647 -10.27 -20.01 16.98
N VAL A 648 -10.14 -20.71 15.85
CA VAL A 648 -8.86 -21.18 15.28
C VAL A 648 -8.28 -20.26 14.20
N GLY A 649 -9.10 -19.34 13.64
CA GLY A 649 -8.64 -18.33 12.67
C GLY A 649 -8.17 -18.88 11.32
N TYR A 650 -8.74 -20.01 10.88
CA TYR A 650 -8.40 -20.66 9.61
C TYR A 650 -8.48 -19.71 8.40
N TRP A 651 -7.65 -20.00 7.41
CA TRP A 651 -7.58 -19.40 6.10
C TRP A 651 -8.28 -20.31 5.09
N ASP A 652 -9.18 -19.72 4.32
CA ASP A 652 -9.93 -20.37 3.26
C ASP A 652 -9.38 -19.86 1.91
N PRO A 653 -8.53 -20.64 1.22
CA PRO A 653 -7.90 -20.18 -0.01
C PRO A 653 -8.86 -20.03 -1.20
N GLU A 654 -10.12 -20.49 -1.09
CA GLU A 654 -11.14 -20.33 -2.12
C GLU A 654 -12.02 -19.08 -1.87
N LYS A 655 -12.10 -18.60 -0.63
CA LYS A 655 -12.83 -17.35 -0.27
C LYS A 655 -11.93 -16.12 -0.19
N ASP A 656 -10.64 -16.29 0.09
CA ASP A 656 -9.68 -15.18 0.29
C ASP A 656 -8.94 -14.79 -1.02
N VAL A 657 -9.59 -14.98 -2.17
CA VAL A 657 -9.01 -14.84 -3.53
C VAL A 657 -9.01 -13.40 -4.05
N GLU A 658 -10.00 -12.58 -3.64
CA GLU A 658 -10.20 -11.22 -4.18
C GLU A 658 -9.47 -10.10 -3.41
N GLY A 659 -8.77 -10.44 -2.32
CA GLY A 659 -7.92 -9.50 -1.60
C GLY A 659 -6.43 -9.66 -1.90
N GLN A 660 -5.63 -8.82 -1.23
CA GLN A 660 -4.22 -9.08 -0.91
C GLN A 660 -3.22 -8.97 -2.08
N THR A 661 -2.98 -7.78 -2.60
CA THR A 661 -1.76 -7.40 -3.33
C THR A 661 -0.83 -6.59 -2.42
N ILE A 662 0.07 -7.28 -1.72
CA ILE A 662 1.20 -6.67 -1.02
C ILE A 662 2.14 -6.10 -2.08
N THR A 663 2.61 -4.87 -1.90
CA THR A 663 3.77 -4.38 -2.64
C THR A 663 5.02 -4.69 -1.83
N VAL A 664 5.78 -5.71 -2.26
CA VAL A 664 7.10 -5.99 -1.69
C VAL A 664 8.13 -5.00 -2.27
N ILE A 665 9.01 -4.51 -1.41
CA ILE A 665 9.94 -3.39 -1.65
C ILE A 665 11.35 -3.91 -1.89
#